data_AF-A0A954PPS7-F1
#
_entry.id   AF-A0A954PPS7-F1
#
_cell.length_a   1.000
_cell.length_b   1.000
_cell.length_c   1.000
_cell.angle_alpha   90.00
_cell.angle_beta   90.00
_cell.angle_gamma   90.00
#
_symmetry.space_group_name_H-M   'P 1'
#
loop_
_entity.id
_entity.type
_entity.pdbx_description
1 polymer ?
#
loop_
_entity_poly.entity_id
_entity_poly.type
_entity_poly.pdbx_seq_one_letter_code
_entity_poly.pdbx_strand_id
1 'polypeptide(L)'
;MPKRPRLLSVECLLLASVWSAFVLTPHQASAELGVTSPSQFSVPKGFEVELIYEVPSDQQGSWVSLTIDPKGRLVASDQDGSLYRIDVSGESAKVEKLDLDLGFAHGLLFAFDSMYVNVNGRDQNKNGVYRVTDTDGDDQFDKIEYVLPLRGGGEHGPHALIVSPDGNRIITCGGNMTKLPETIVRSRVPQVWDEDHLLGRMPDARGHAADRMAPGGWIGSFLPDGSDFELIATGFRNEYDIALNSAGELFSYDADMEWDVGTPWYRPTRINHVISGAEFGWRNGTGKWPAYSPDSFGSAVDIGPGSPTGICFGYGTKFPEKYRNALFIADWSYGNIHAVHLTPDGSSYGGTYETFATAAPLPVTDLVVRPQDGALYFTIGGRKTQSGLYRIVYRGEQEKNVTDAKSDEKTEKLVALRKRLEGFHLGGANPKAIGPAIKNLANNDRAIRFAARIALEHQPVKSWQGRIAGIENDHARSLAVIALARTGTKQQKNLAYEQLLRSNWSELSAQGRIALLRAYALVAIRLGSPDDTQTQAIRSQLAGQFPTGDDNVDRELSQMLVYLKSPGSTEKIVNELAEAPSQENQIFYALILRQASEGWNEELYRKYFTWFHDVQSARGGMSFGGFIANIKKAALENVSSEMQQQLAEVLAAPKDADTQQEQRPFVKKWSVDELLESVSDVNRTPDFQRGQSVFASAQCYKCHRMGIQGGILGPDLTGAGGRFSPKDLLTAIIHPDQTISDQYGATQFLTADGEVVVGRVVNMNGNSLRVMTNMLDPSALTEVKRNEVEMTRPSKTSLMPSGLLDTFNESEIADLVAYLRAGGSAAHPIYRKTVAGN
;
A
#
# COMPACT_ATOMS: atom_id res chain seq x y z
N MET A 1 63.34 -38.33 -32.71
CA MET A 1 63.59 -39.57 -31.95
C MET A 1 63.63 -39.21 -30.46
N PRO A 2 63.39 -40.15 -29.51
CA PRO A 2 62.86 -41.52 -29.63
C PRO A 2 61.32 -41.53 -29.44
N LYS A 3 60.54 -42.63 -29.56
CA LYS A 3 60.74 -44.01 -30.05
C LYS A 3 59.37 -44.53 -30.59
N ARG A 4 59.36 -45.21 -31.76
CA ARG A 4 58.29 -46.15 -32.23
C ARG A 4 58.61 -47.59 -31.69
N PRO A 5 57.82 -48.68 -31.87
CA PRO A 5 56.71 -49.01 -32.82
C PRO A 5 55.43 -49.50 -32.08
N ARG A 6 54.52 -50.42 -32.49
CA ARG A 6 54.32 -51.39 -33.62
C ARG A 6 52.79 -51.66 -33.75
N LEU A 7 52.13 -51.31 -34.87
CA LEU A 7 51.73 -52.15 -36.03
C LEU A 7 50.70 -53.30 -35.81
N LEU A 8 49.63 -53.22 -36.61
CA LEU A 8 48.92 -54.30 -37.36
C LEU A 8 48.00 -55.33 -36.66
N SER A 9 46.68 -55.16 -36.90
CA SER A 9 45.69 -56.10 -37.46
C SER A 9 45.62 -57.59 -37.06
N VAL A 10 44.40 -58.07 -36.79
CA VAL A 10 43.63 -59.01 -37.65
C VAL A 10 42.15 -59.02 -37.22
N GLU A 11 41.23 -59.38 -38.12
CA GLU A 11 39.77 -59.39 -37.93
C GLU A 11 39.26 -60.69 -37.24
N CYS A 12 38.13 -60.63 -36.51
CA CYS A 12 36.92 -61.41 -36.85
C CYS A 12 35.72 -61.24 -35.88
N LEU A 13 34.52 -61.47 -36.45
CA LEU A 13 33.28 -61.97 -35.82
C LEU A 13 32.59 -61.17 -34.69
N LEU A 14 31.67 -60.30 -35.13
CA LEU A 14 30.23 -60.30 -34.77
C LEU A 14 29.79 -60.85 -33.40
N LEU A 15 29.17 -59.98 -32.58
CA LEU A 15 27.71 -60.04 -32.33
C LEU A 15 27.20 -58.70 -31.73
N ALA A 16 25.91 -58.43 -31.89
CA ALA A 16 25.35 -57.08 -31.76
C ALA A 16 24.95 -56.69 -30.32
N SER A 17 25.25 -55.45 -29.95
CA SER A 17 24.40 -54.61 -29.10
C SER A 17 24.55 -53.14 -29.51
N VAL A 18 23.43 -52.44 -29.70
CA VAL A 18 23.44 -51.06 -30.21
C VAL A 18 23.40 -50.08 -29.04
N TRP A 19 24.59 -49.60 -28.64
CA TRP A 19 24.72 -48.36 -27.88
C TRP A 19 25.04 -47.22 -28.86
N SER A 20 23.99 -46.63 -29.42
CA SER A 20 24.10 -45.36 -30.15
C SER A 20 24.37 -44.24 -29.15
N ALA A 21 25.65 -44.01 -28.86
CA ALA A 21 26.09 -42.82 -28.16
C ALA A 21 25.70 -41.60 -29.01
N PHE A 22 24.61 -40.93 -28.64
CA PHE A 22 24.35 -39.59 -29.11
C PHE A 22 25.52 -38.72 -28.68
N VAL A 23 26.27 -38.21 -29.65
CA VAL A 23 27.17 -37.10 -29.40
C VAL A 23 26.28 -35.94 -28.98
N LEU A 24 26.29 -35.64 -27.68
CA LEU A 24 25.77 -34.39 -27.16
C LEU A 24 26.64 -33.28 -27.74
N THR A 25 26.26 -32.80 -28.93
CA THR A 25 26.51 -31.40 -29.30
C THR A 25 26.07 -30.56 -28.10
N PRO A 26 26.93 -29.69 -27.54
CA PRO A 26 26.50 -28.82 -26.47
C PRO A 26 25.31 -28.02 -27.01
N HIS A 27 24.13 -28.22 -26.40
CA HIS A 27 23.00 -27.34 -26.68
C HIS A 27 23.48 -25.93 -26.36
N GLN A 28 23.29 -24.99 -27.29
CA GLN A 28 23.49 -23.59 -26.96
C GLN A 28 22.37 -23.21 -26.01
N ALA A 29 22.65 -23.31 -24.71
CA ALA A 29 21.81 -22.81 -23.63
C ALA A 29 21.87 -21.27 -23.61
N SER A 30 21.41 -20.68 -24.71
CA SER A 30 20.99 -19.28 -24.82
C SER A 30 19.47 -19.25 -24.94
N ALA A 31 18.81 -19.95 -24.00
CA ALA A 31 17.42 -19.69 -23.67
C ALA A 31 17.38 -18.37 -22.91
N GLU A 32 17.50 -17.26 -23.63
CA GLU A 32 17.03 -15.99 -23.10
C GLU A 32 15.56 -16.20 -22.70
N LEU A 33 15.20 -15.94 -21.43
CA LEU A 33 13.79 -15.84 -21.07
C LEU A 33 13.22 -14.62 -21.78
N GLY A 34 12.72 -14.87 -22.98
CA GLY A 34 11.83 -14.01 -23.75
C GLY A 34 10.56 -13.69 -22.95
N VAL A 35 9.54 -13.18 -23.64
CA VAL A 35 8.25 -12.88 -23.02
C VAL A 35 7.65 -14.10 -22.33
N THR A 36 7.05 -13.88 -21.16
CA THR A 36 6.42 -14.93 -20.35
C THR A 36 5.39 -15.69 -21.18
N SER A 37 5.53 -17.00 -21.30
CA SER A 37 4.66 -17.77 -22.21
C SER A 37 3.21 -17.72 -21.72
N PRO A 38 2.22 -17.53 -22.61
CA PRO A 38 0.80 -17.60 -22.24
C PRO A 38 0.40 -18.87 -21.47
N SER A 39 1.11 -19.98 -21.69
CA SER A 39 0.90 -21.25 -20.96
C SER A 39 1.30 -21.22 -19.47
N GLN A 40 1.94 -20.14 -19.01
CA GLN A 40 2.39 -19.96 -17.62
C GLN A 40 1.45 -19.09 -16.78
N PHE A 41 0.43 -18.49 -17.40
CA PHE A 41 -0.53 -17.63 -16.73
C PHE A 41 -1.57 -18.44 -15.97
N SER A 42 -1.81 -18.04 -14.72
CA SER A 42 -3.01 -18.42 -13.98
C SER A 42 -4.08 -17.35 -14.19
N VAL A 43 -5.22 -17.74 -14.77
CA VAL A 43 -6.41 -16.91 -15.02
C VAL A 43 -7.69 -17.68 -14.68
N PRO A 44 -8.82 -17.02 -14.36
CA PRO A 44 -10.09 -17.68 -14.11
C PRO A 44 -10.57 -18.59 -15.26
N LYS A 45 -11.34 -19.62 -14.91
CA LYS A 45 -11.84 -20.61 -15.88
C LYS A 45 -12.59 -19.94 -17.04
N GLY A 46 -12.20 -20.27 -18.26
CA GLY A 46 -12.82 -19.77 -19.49
C GLY A 46 -12.18 -18.50 -20.05
N PHE A 47 -11.18 -17.93 -19.37
CA PHE A 47 -10.28 -16.94 -19.94
C PHE A 47 -9.07 -17.60 -20.60
N GLU A 48 -8.55 -16.96 -21.64
CA GLU A 48 -7.30 -17.31 -22.31
C GLU A 48 -6.42 -16.07 -22.41
N VAL A 49 -5.10 -16.26 -22.27
CA VAL A 49 -4.10 -15.23 -22.55
C VAL A 49 -3.48 -15.54 -23.92
N GLU A 50 -3.29 -14.52 -24.74
CA GLU A 50 -2.66 -14.62 -26.05
C GLU A 50 -1.49 -13.64 -26.12
N LEU A 51 -0.31 -14.12 -26.49
CA LEU A 51 0.82 -13.27 -26.83
C LEU A 51 0.57 -12.66 -28.22
N ILE A 52 0.67 -11.34 -28.31
CA ILE A 52 0.40 -10.58 -29.54
C ILE A 52 1.71 -10.08 -30.17
N TYR A 53 2.69 -9.68 -29.36
CA TYR A 53 4.01 -9.29 -29.83
C TYR A 53 5.08 -9.50 -28.76
N GLU A 54 6.20 -10.11 -29.14
CA GLU A 54 7.44 -10.12 -28.38
C GLU A 54 8.29 -8.94 -28.83
N VAL A 55 8.62 -8.02 -27.91
CA VAL A 55 9.33 -6.77 -28.24
C VAL A 55 10.83 -7.06 -28.41
N PRO A 56 11.45 -6.75 -29.56
CA PRO A 56 12.91 -6.84 -29.71
C PRO A 56 13.57 -5.76 -28.84
N SER A 57 13.97 -6.13 -27.62
CA SER A 57 14.44 -5.19 -26.58
C SER A 57 15.70 -4.40 -26.96
N ASP A 58 16.46 -4.88 -27.96
CA ASP A 58 17.63 -4.24 -28.55
C ASP A 58 17.28 -3.07 -29.50
N GLN A 59 16.09 -3.11 -30.12
CA GLN A 59 15.63 -2.15 -31.14
C GLN A 59 14.44 -1.30 -30.69
N GLN A 60 13.61 -1.84 -29.78
CA GLN A 60 12.32 -1.27 -29.37
C GLN A 60 12.19 -1.07 -27.85
N GLY A 61 13.24 -1.43 -27.09
CA GLY A 61 13.35 -1.16 -25.66
C GLY A 61 12.34 -1.94 -24.80
N SER A 62 11.79 -1.27 -23.79
CA SER A 62 10.94 -1.89 -22.78
C SER A 62 9.70 -1.05 -22.51
N TRP A 63 8.53 -1.53 -22.97
CA TRP A 63 7.32 -0.70 -23.05
C TRP A 63 6.67 -0.46 -21.68
N VAL A 64 6.32 0.81 -21.41
CA VAL A 64 5.81 1.28 -20.11
C VAL A 64 4.44 1.96 -20.12
N SER A 65 3.94 2.38 -21.28
CA SER A 65 2.57 2.88 -21.42
C SER A 65 1.93 2.42 -22.74
N LEU A 66 0.59 2.31 -22.75
CA LEU A 66 -0.24 1.74 -23.82
C LEU A 66 -1.53 2.55 -23.98
N THR A 67 -1.90 2.91 -25.22
CA THR A 67 -3.17 3.60 -25.54
C THR A 67 -3.75 3.10 -26.86
N ILE A 68 -4.93 3.60 -27.24
CA ILE A 68 -5.64 3.24 -28.48
C ILE A 68 -5.86 4.47 -29.35
N ASP A 69 -5.57 4.37 -30.65
CA ASP A 69 -5.79 5.44 -31.63
C ASP A 69 -7.23 5.43 -32.20
N PRO A 70 -7.67 6.51 -32.89
CA PRO A 70 -9.02 6.59 -33.48
C PRO A 70 -9.33 5.53 -34.55
N LYS A 71 -8.32 4.83 -35.09
CA LYS A 71 -8.48 3.72 -36.06
C LYS A 71 -8.53 2.35 -35.36
N GLY A 72 -8.35 2.31 -34.03
CA GLY A 72 -8.35 1.09 -33.23
C GLY A 72 -7.02 0.33 -33.25
N ARG A 73 -5.92 0.97 -33.65
CA ARG A 73 -4.56 0.47 -33.43
C ARG A 73 -4.12 0.81 -32.01
N LEU A 74 -3.16 0.09 -31.48
CA LEU A 74 -2.53 0.43 -30.20
C LEU A 74 -1.36 1.39 -30.45
N VAL A 75 -1.00 2.21 -29.45
CA VAL A 75 0.28 2.92 -29.40
C VAL A 75 0.94 2.61 -28.05
N ALA A 76 2.21 2.26 -28.06
CA ALA A 76 3.01 2.00 -26.86
C ALA A 76 4.28 2.87 -26.85
N SER A 77 4.86 3.11 -25.65
CA SER A 77 6.16 3.80 -25.52
C SER A 77 7.18 2.94 -24.78
N ASP A 78 8.42 2.93 -25.29
CA ASP A 78 9.61 2.56 -24.52
C ASP A 78 9.84 3.54 -23.35
N GLN A 79 10.45 3.05 -22.27
CA GLN A 79 10.77 3.82 -21.07
C GLN A 79 11.89 4.86 -21.27
N ASP A 80 12.95 4.49 -21.99
CA ASP A 80 14.13 5.36 -22.22
C ASP A 80 14.16 5.91 -23.68
N GLY A 81 13.15 5.59 -24.51
CA GLY A 81 13.18 5.74 -25.97
C GLY A 81 11.82 6.02 -26.64
N SER A 82 11.67 5.61 -27.90
CA SER A 82 10.60 6.06 -28.81
C SER A 82 9.22 5.41 -28.61
N LEU A 83 8.22 5.97 -29.30
CA LEU A 83 6.86 5.45 -29.39
C LEU A 83 6.68 4.54 -30.63
N TYR A 84 5.79 3.55 -30.51
CA TYR A 84 5.49 2.54 -31.53
C TYR A 84 3.97 2.41 -31.70
N ARG A 85 3.50 2.31 -32.95
CA ARG A 85 2.10 2.05 -33.27
C ARG A 85 1.95 0.58 -33.69
N ILE A 86 0.90 -0.10 -33.22
CA ILE A 86 0.71 -1.54 -33.39
C ILE A 86 -0.67 -1.82 -34.00
N ASP A 87 -0.66 -2.31 -35.25
CA ASP A 87 -1.84 -2.87 -35.91
C ASP A 87 -2.01 -4.35 -35.50
N VAL A 88 -3.12 -4.64 -34.82
CA VAL A 88 -3.51 -5.97 -34.34
C VAL A 88 -4.74 -6.53 -35.06
N SER A 89 -5.06 -5.99 -36.26
CA SER A 89 -6.20 -6.42 -37.07
C SER A 89 -5.94 -7.64 -37.97
N GLY A 90 -4.67 -7.94 -38.25
CA GLY A 90 -4.23 -9.09 -39.05
C GLY A 90 -3.99 -10.37 -38.23
N GLU A 91 -3.47 -11.41 -38.91
CA GLU A 91 -3.07 -12.68 -38.27
C GLU A 91 -1.86 -12.53 -37.32
N SER A 92 -1.04 -11.50 -37.55
CA SER A 92 0.09 -11.12 -36.70
C SER A 92 0.13 -9.60 -36.49
N ALA A 93 0.69 -9.17 -35.35
CA ALA A 93 0.86 -7.76 -35.05
C ALA A 93 1.91 -7.12 -35.97
N LYS A 94 1.58 -5.97 -36.56
CA LYS A 94 2.54 -5.11 -37.27
C LYS A 94 2.89 -3.94 -36.38
N VAL A 95 4.18 -3.78 -36.10
CA VAL A 95 4.71 -2.67 -35.30
C VAL A 95 5.45 -1.70 -36.22
N GLU A 96 5.04 -0.44 -36.20
CA GLU A 96 5.75 0.66 -36.84
C GLU A 96 6.31 1.60 -35.76
N LYS A 97 7.53 2.11 -35.98
CA LYS A 97 8.10 3.17 -35.15
C LYS A 97 7.51 4.50 -35.59
N LEU A 98 7.03 5.31 -34.65
CA LEU A 98 6.62 6.69 -34.94
C LEU A 98 7.85 7.59 -35.06
N ASP A 99 7.94 8.41 -36.11
CA ASP A 99 9.07 9.32 -36.36
C ASP A 99 8.91 10.62 -35.55
N LEU A 100 8.95 10.48 -34.24
CA LEU A 100 8.83 11.57 -33.26
C LEU A 100 10.16 11.74 -32.49
N ASP A 101 10.66 12.96 -32.38
CA ASP A 101 11.72 13.34 -31.41
C ASP A 101 11.14 13.49 -29.99
N LEU A 102 10.45 12.43 -29.55
CA LEU A 102 9.88 12.27 -28.23
C LEU A 102 10.17 10.86 -27.70
N GLY A 103 10.30 10.77 -26.38
CA GLY A 103 10.50 9.54 -25.65
C GLY A 103 10.34 9.78 -24.15
N PHE A 104 10.57 8.74 -23.34
CA PHE A 104 10.19 8.74 -21.92
C PHE A 104 8.69 9.04 -21.70
N ALA A 105 7.83 8.58 -22.61
CA ALA A 105 6.39 8.81 -22.48
C ALA A 105 5.79 7.78 -21.51
N HIS A 106 5.39 8.26 -20.33
CA HIS A 106 4.83 7.47 -19.24
C HIS A 106 3.30 7.53 -19.15
N GLY A 107 2.66 8.31 -20.03
CA GLY A 107 1.22 8.30 -20.21
C GLY A 107 0.84 8.79 -21.61
N LEU A 108 -0.12 8.13 -22.24
CA LEU A 108 -0.51 8.32 -23.63
C LEU A 108 -2.04 8.41 -23.76
N LEU A 109 -2.54 9.49 -24.38
CA LEU A 109 -3.99 9.70 -24.56
C LEU A 109 -4.32 10.25 -25.95
N PHE A 110 -5.15 9.55 -26.72
CA PHE A 110 -5.83 10.14 -27.87
C PHE A 110 -7.11 10.87 -27.42
N ALA A 111 -7.17 12.17 -27.69
CA ALA A 111 -8.32 13.02 -27.41
C ALA A 111 -8.22 14.32 -28.23
N PHE A 112 -9.31 15.08 -28.39
CA PHE A 112 -9.30 16.43 -28.98
C PHE A 112 -8.53 16.53 -30.32
N ASP A 113 -8.74 15.55 -31.20
CA ASP A 113 -8.09 15.42 -32.52
C ASP A 113 -6.55 15.46 -32.47
N SER A 114 -5.95 14.91 -31.43
CA SER A 114 -4.49 14.79 -31.24
C SER A 114 -4.12 13.62 -30.31
N MET A 115 -2.82 13.31 -30.21
CA MET A 115 -2.27 12.47 -29.15
C MET A 115 -1.57 13.35 -28.11
N TYR A 116 -1.86 13.12 -26.84
CA TYR A 116 -1.19 13.75 -25.71
C TYR A 116 -0.21 12.75 -25.08
N VAL A 117 0.99 13.25 -24.79
CA VAL A 117 2.17 12.45 -24.42
C VAL A 117 2.77 13.04 -23.16
N ASN A 118 2.70 12.34 -22.02
CA ASN A 118 3.27 12.81 -20.76
C ASN A 118 4.72 12.32 -20.62
N VAL A 119 5.67 13.24 -20.72
CA VAL A 119 7.10 12.94 -20.70
C VAL A 119 7.63 12.96 -19.26
N ASN A 120 8.32 11.89 -18.87
CA ASN A 120 8.84 11.66 -17.52
C ASN A 120 10.32 11.21 -17.58
N GLY A 121 11.14 11.98 -18.29
CA GLY A 121 12.56 11.74 -18.45
C GLY A 121 13.41 12.22 -17.26
N ARG A 122 14.73 12.13 -17.44
CA ARG A 122 15.73 12.57 -16.43
C ARG A 122 15.94 14.08 -16.41
N ASP A 123 15.65 14.76 -17.52
CA ASP A 123 15.72 16.22 -17.64
C ASP A 123 14.36 16.84 -17.27
N GLN A 124 14.23 17.29 -16.02
CA GLN A 124 12.97 17.85 -15.48
C GLN A 124 12.46 19.10 -16.21
N ASN A 125 13.28 19.70 -17.10
CA ASN A 125 12.86 20.84 -17.93
C ASN A 125 12.09 20.40 -19.18
N LYS A 126 12.18 19.12 -19.56
CA LYS A 126 11.43 18.50 -20.66
C LYS A 126 10.20 17.73 -20.19
N ASN A 127 9.97 17.60 -18.88
CA ASN A 127 8.92 16.75 -18.34
C ASN A 127 7.55 17.45 -18.33
N GLY A 128 6.49 16.66 -18.51
CA GLY A 128 5.12 17.12 -18.66
C GLY A 128 4.52 16.82 -20.04
N VAL A 129 3.38 17.45 -20.32
CA VAL A 129 2.50 17.04 -21.43
C VAL A 129 2.89 17.77 -22.72
N TYR A 130 3.09 16.97 -23.76
CA TYR A 130 3.17 17.40 -25.15
C TYR A 130 1.89 17.01 -25.87
N ARG A 131 1.45 17.83 -26.82
CA ARG A 131 0.47 17.48 -27.84
C ARG A 131 1.21 17.17 -29.13
N VAL A 132 0.86 16.07 -29.78
CA VAL A 132 1.30 15.76 -31.14
C VAL A 132 0.11 15.57 -32.06
N THR A 133 0.25 16.04 -33.30
CA THR A 133 -0.83 16.17 -34.27
C THR A 133 -0.34 15.70 -35.64
N ASP A 134 -1.27 15.18 -36.44
CA ASP A 134 -1.15 14.94 -37.89
C ASP A 134 -1.82 16.16 -38.56
N THR A 135 -1.07 17.01 -39.29
CA THR A 135 -1.63 18.25 -39.86
C THR A 135 -1.90 18.23 -41.37
N ASP A 136 -1.49 17.19 -42.11
CA ASP A 136 -1.81 17.03 -43.54
C ASP A 136 -2.71 15.81 -43.85
N GLY A 137 -2.88 14.88 -42.92
CA GLY A 137 -3.77 13.73 -42.98
C GLY A 137 -3.13 12.44 -43.50
N ASP A 138 -1.80 12.34 -43.56
CA ASP A 138 -1.09 11.15 -44.07
C ASP A 138 -1.01 9.95 -43.10
N ASP A 139 -1.52 10.09 -41.87
CA ASP A 139 -1.46 9.13 -40.76
C ASP A 139 -0.13 9.08 -39.98
N GLN A 140 0.77 10.04 -40.18
CA GLN A 140 1.95 10.29 -39.35
C GLN A 140 1.79 11.56 -38.51
N PHE A 141 2.62 11.71 -37.47
CA PHE A 141 2.62 12.91 -36.63
C PHE A 141 3.73 13.85 -37.09
N ASP A 142 3.37 15.04 -37.57
CA ASP A 142 4.27 16.03 -38.15
C ASP A 142 4.60 17.20 -37.20
N LYS A 143 3.76 17.38 -36.17
CA LYS A 143 3.79 18.54 -35.27
C LYS A 143 3.87 18.13 -33.81
N ILE A 144 4.77 18.76 -33.06
CA ILE A 144 5.00 18.57 -31.63
C ILE A 144 4.88 19.90 -30.89
N GLU A 145 4.07 19.97 -29.84
CA GLU A 145 3.84 21.17 -29.01
C GLU A 145 3.96 20.83 -27.52
N TYR A 146 4.84 21.51 -26.78
CA TYR A 146 4.92 21.39 -25.32
C TYR A 146 3.81 22.25 -24.67
N VAL A 147 2.77 21.62 -24.12
CA VAL A 147 1.55 22.32 -23.66
C VAL A 147 1.48 22.53 -22.15
N LEU A 148 2.02 21.61 -21.33
CA LEU A 148 1.96 21.73 -19.87
C LEU A 148 3.26 21.25 -19.19
N PRO A 149 4.09 22.13 -18.60
CA PRO A 149 5.31 21.74 -17.91
C PRO A 149 5.05 21.14 -16.53
N LEU A 150 5.48 19.88 -16.31
CA LEU A 150 5.32 19.15 -15.06
C LEU A 150 6.69 18.77 -14.48
N ARG A 151 7.21 19.58 -13.55
CA ARG A 151 8.55 19.40 -12.97
C ARG A 151 8.58 18.27 -11.91
N GLY A 152 8.57 17.04 -12.39
CA GLY A 152 8.85 15.80 -11.66
C GLY A 152 9.89 14.95 -12.36
N GLY A 153 10.02 13.67 -11.99
CA GLY A 153 10.91 12.74 -12.68
C GLY A 153 11.00 11.35 -12.04
N GLY A 154 11.15 10.33 -12.89
CA GLY A 154 11.32 8.93 -12.50
C GLY A 154 10.00 8.25 -12.09
N GLU A 155 10.09 7.17 -11.32
CA GLU A 155 8.94 6.29 -11.00
C GLU A 155 7.80 7.02 -10.27
N HIS A 156 8.06 8.18 -9.65
CA HIS A 156 7.10 9.06 -8.96
C HIS A 156 6.91 10.41 -9.69
N GLY A 157 7.17 10.43 -10.99
CA GLY A 157 7.01 11.58 -11.87
C GLY A 157 5.55 11.84 -12.27
N PRO A 158 5.33 12.66 -13.31
CA PRO A 158 4.04 12.73 -13.99
C PRO A 158 3.83 11.49 -14.88
N HIS A 159 2.64 10.90 -14.86
CA HIS A 159 2.35 9.67 -15.63
C HIS A 159 1.04 9.82 -16.43
N ALA A 160 -0.09 9.38 -15.88
CA ALA A 160 -1.32 9.15 -16.64
C ALA A 160 -2.01 10.40 -17.23
N LEU A 161 -2.84 10.15 -18.25
CA LEU A 161 -3.67 11.12 -18.97
C LEU A 161 -5.02 10.48 -19.33
N ILE A 162 -6.13 11.05 -18.86
CA ILE A 162 -7.49 10.61 -19.24
C ILE A 162 -8.40 11.81 -19.58
N VAL A 163 -9.47 11.59 -20.35
CA VAL A 163 -10.49 12.63 -20.61
C VAL A 163 -11.40 12.81 -19.39
N SER A 164 -11.82 14.04 -19.10
CA SER A 164 -12.74 14.35 -18.00
C SER A 164 -14.17 13.84 -18.22
N PRO A 165 -14.99 13.64 -17.16
CA PRO A 165 -16.37 13.13 -17.29
C PRO A 165 -17.32 13.98 -18.14
N ASP A 166 -17.00 15.25 -18.37
CA ASP A 166 -17.76 16.19 -19.21
C ASP A 166 -17.24 16.27 -20.65
N GLY A 167 -16.15 15.55 -20.97
CA GLY A 167 -15.57 15.48 -22.32
C GLY A 167 -14.72 16.67 -22.75
N ASN A 168 -14.53 17.69 -21.90
CA ASN A 168 -13.96 18.98 -22.30
C ASN A 168 -12.48 19.19 -21.91
N ARG A 169 -11.91 18.33 -21.07
CA ARG A 169 -10.62 18.54 -20.40
C ARG A 169 -9.82 17.24 -20.30
N ILE A 170 -8.53 17.36 -20.00
CA ILE A 170 -7.64 16.25 -19.68
C ILE A 170 -7.38 16.25 -18.18
N ILE A 171 -7.44 15.08 -17.54
CA ILE A 171 -7.02 14.84 -16.15
C ILE A 171 -5.65 14.16 -16.17
N THR A 172 -4.76 14.54 -15.25
CA THR A 172 -3.41 13.97 -15.11
C THR A 172 -2.98 13.90 -13.65
N CYS A 173 -2.05 13.00 -13.34
CA CYS A 173 -1.45 12.81 -12.02
C CYS A 173 0.06 13.11 -12.00
N GLY A 174 0.59 13.34 -10.81
CA GLY A 174 2.03 13.42 -10.56
C GLY A 174 2.39 13.08 -9.12
N GLY A 175 3.20 12.04 -8.95
CA GLY A 175 3.59 11.51 -7.63
C GLY A 175 4.40 12.50 -6.77
N ASN A 176 4.75 12.11 -5.54
CA ASN A 176 5.38 13.00 -4.54
C ASN A 176 6.76 13.60 -4.92
N MET A 177 7.39 13.10 -5.98
CA MET A 177 8.60 13.70 -6.55
C MET A 177 8.29 14.86 -7.51
N THR A 178 7.07 14.90 -8.04
CA THR A 178 6.54 15.92 -8.96
C THR A 178 6.02 17.13 -8.21
N LYS A 179 6.56 18.31 -8.54
CA LYS A 179 6.09 19.58 -7.99
C LYS A 179 4.67 19.87 -8.50
N LEU A 180 3.85 20.52 -7.66
CA LEU A 180 2.62 21.15 -8.13
C LEU A 180 2.92 22.10 -9.30
N PRO A 181 2.08 22.14 -10.36
CA PRO A 181 2.31 23.03 -11.49
C PRO A 181 2.28 24.51 -11.10
N GLU A 182 3.17 25.30 -11.68
CA GLU A 182 3.21 26.77 -11.51
C GLU A 182 2.01 27.47 -12.19
N THR A 183 1.19 26.71 -12.94
CA THR A 183 0.07 27.16 -13.76
C THR A 183 -1.32 26.97 -13.12
N ILE A 184 -1.42 26.59 -11.85
CA ILE A 184 -2.71 26.36 -11.16
C ILE A 184 -3.56 27.64 -11.16
N VAL A 185 -4.62 27.67 -11.97
CA VAL A 185 -5.60 28.78 -12.08
C VAL A 185 -6.69 28.66 -11.02
N ARG A 186 -7.10 27.43 -10.68
CA ARG A 186 -8.09 27.15 -9.63
C ARG A 186 -7.81 25.83 -8.91
N SER A 187 -8.40 25.65 -7.74
CA SER A 187 -8.16 24.45 -6.92
C SER A 187 -9.41 24.05 -6.15
N ARG A 188 -9.76 22.76 -6.20
CA ARG A 188 -10.76 22.13 -5.32
C ARG A 188 -10.22 21.94 -3.91
N VAL A 189 -8.91 21.70 -3.80
CA VAL A 189 -8.19 21.60 -2.52
C VAL A 189 -7.97 23.02 -1.97
N PRO A 190 -8.39 23.32 -0.72
CA PRO A 190 -8.03 24.57 -0.05
C PRO A 190 -6.50 24.66 0.07
N GLN A 191 -5.89 25.73 -0.47
CA GLN A 191 -4.44 25.91 -0.56
C GLN A 191 -3.84 26.37 0.80
N VAL A 192 -4.10 25.57 1.84
CA VAL A 192 -3.70 25.77 3.24
C VAL A 192 -3.14 24.47 3.86
N TRP A 193 -2.63 23.57 3.03
CA TRP A 193 -1.92 22.36 3.46
C TRP A 193 -0.68 22.71 4.32
N ASP A 194 -0.38 21.85 5.27
CA ASP A 194 0.83 21.90 6.11
C ASP A 194 1.11 20.47 6.64
N GLU A 195 2.21 20.28 7.35
CA GLU A 195 2.56 19.01 8.00
C GLU A 195 1.57 18.65 9.13
N ASP A 196 1.18 19.66 9.93
CA ASP A 196 0.25 19.58 11.08
C ASP A 196 0.58 18.47 12.11
N HIS A 197 1.82 18.34 12.55
CA HIS A 197 2.22 17.39 13.61
C HIS A 197 2.38 18.06 14.97
N LEU A 198 1.53 17.70 15.95
CA LEU A 198 1.51 18.33 17.28
C LEU A 198 2.81 18.15 18.07
N LEU A 199 3.46 16.99 17.90
CA LEU A 199 4.72 16.60 18.54
C LEU A 199 5.84 16.37 17.52
N GLY A 200 5.75 17.03 16.36
CA GLY A 200 6.68 16.91 15.24
C GLY A 200 6.73 15.50 14.60
N ARG A 201 7.44 15.38 13.49
CA ARG A 201 7.74 14.10 12.83
C ARG A 201 9.24 13.76 12.87
N MET A 202 9.58 12.54 12.47
CA MET A 202 10.93 12.16 12.07
C MET A 202 10.91 11.81 10.57
N PRO A 203 11.93 12.21 9.78
CA PRO A 203 12.00 11.85 8.37
C PRO A 203 12.26 10.34 8.19
N ASP A 204 12.13 9.85 6.95
CA ASP A 204 12.55 8.48 6.62
C ASP A 204 13.98 8.19 7.10
N ALA A 205 14.16 7.05 7.78
CA ALA A 205 15.42 6.71 8.41
C ALA A 205 16.56 6.38 7.43
N ARG A 206 16.26 6.24 6.13
CA ARG A 206 17.23 6.05 5.03
C ARG A 206 17.36 7.30 4.13
N GLY A 207 16.69 8.40 4.47
CA GLY A 207 16.72 9.66 3.74
C GLY A 207 15.83 9.75 2.50
N HIS A 208 15.05 8.72 2.16
CA HIS A 208 14.17 8.73 1.00
C HIS A 208 13.12 9.84 1.13
N ALA A 209 13.09 10.77 0.17
CA ALA A 209 12.20 11.94 0.14
C ALA A 209 12.23 12.81 1.41
N ALA A 210 13.32 12.79 2.20
CA ALA A 210 13.41 13.47 3.50
C ALA A 210 13.31 15.01 3.40
N ASP A 211 13.65 15.56 2.22
CA ASP A 211 13.53 16.96 1.81
C ASP A 211 12.09 17.38 1.45
N ARG A 212 11.18 16.42 1.25
CA ARG A 212 9.82 16.68 0.76
C ARG A 212 8.82 16.91 1.89
N MET A 213 7.92 17.86 1.64
CA MET A 213 6.90 18.39 2.55
C MET A 213 5.53 18.26 1.89
N ALA A 214 4.45 18.48 2.65
CA ALA A 214 3.10 18.57 2.11
C ALA A 214 2.97 19.75 1.10
N PRO A 215 2.25 19.57 -0.02
CA PRO A 215 1.60 18.35 -0.47
C PRO A 215 2.54 17.53 -1.37
N GLY A 216 2.72 16.24 -1.05
CA GLY A 216 3.24 15.27 -2.02
C GLY A 216 2.06 14.58 -2.71
N GLY A 217 2.21 14.28 -4.01
CA GLY A 217 1.17 13.67 -4.83
C GLY A 217 0.03 14.64 -5.15
N TRP A 218 -0.38 14.68 -6.40
CA TRP A 218 -1.50 15.49 -6.85
C TRP A 218 -2.16 14.90 -8.11
N ILE A 219 -3.48 15.09 -8.19
CA ILE A 219 -4.27 14.86 -9.40
C ILE A 219 -4.91 16.20 -9.78
N GLY A 220 -4.84 16.57 -11.05
CA GLY A 220 -5.36 17.82 -11.58
C GLY A 220 -5.87 17.68 -13.01
N SER A 221 -6.36 18.77 -13.59
CA SER A 221 -6.92 18.79 -14.95
C SER A 221 -6.74 20.12 -15.66
N PHE A 222 -6.67 20.09 -16.99
CA PHE A 222 -6.33 21.24 -17.84
C PHE A 222 -7.13 21.22 -19.16
N LEU A 223 -7.24 22.35 -19.84
CA LEU A 223 -7.84 22.44 -21.16
C LEU A 223 -6.91 21.83 -22.24
N PRO A 224 -7.43 21.41 -23.42
CA PRO A 224 -6.64 20.74 -24.47
C PRO A 224 -5.47 21.54 -25.06
N ASP A 225 -5.33 22.82 -24.70
CA ASP A 225 -4.23 23.73 -25.05
C ASP A 225 -3.17 23.90 -23.94
N GLY A 226 -3.33 23.21 -22.79
CA GLY A 226 -2.46 23.35 -21.62
C GLY A 226 -2.93 24.41 -20.60
N SER A 227 -3.96 25.20 -20.92
CA SER A 227 -4.43 26.29 -20.08
C SER A 227 -5.41 25.86 -18.97
N ASP A 228 -5.78 26.81 -18.11
CA ASP A 228 -6.80 26.63 -17.05
C ASP A 228 -6.56 25.40 -16.16
N PHE A 229 -5.37 25.26 -15.59
CA PHE A 229 -5.06 24.12 -14.73
C PHE A 229 -5.86 24.19 -13.42
N GLU A 230 -6.53 23.09 -13.08
CA GLU A 230 -7.35 22.88 -11.90
C GLU A 230 -6.80 21.74 -11.05
N LEU A 231 -6.36 22.04 -9.82
CA LEU A 231 -5.96 21.02 -8.85
C LEU A 231 -7.21 20.34 -8.25
N ILE A 232 -7.29 19.01 -8.33
CA ILE A 232 -8.46 18.21 -7.91
C ILE A 232 -8.27 17.63 -6.51
N ALA A 233 -7.15 16.96 -6.27
CA ALA A 233 -6.81 16.29 -5.02
C ALA A 233 -5.29 16.24 -4.80
N THR A 234 -4.86 15.98 -3.57
CA THR A 234 -3.43 15.94 -3.16
C THR A 234 -3.15 14.86 -2.11
N GLY A 235 -1.89 14.63 -1.75
CA GLY A 235 -1.52 13.85 -0.56
C GLY A 235 -1.32 12.35 -0.82
N PHE A 236 -0.90 11.99 -2.02
CA PHE A 236 -0.52 10.63 -2.44
C PHE A 236 1.01 10.44 -2.36
N ARG A 237 1.52 9.21 -2.53
CA ARG A 237 2.97 8.97 -2.72
C ARG A 237 3.30 8.80 -4.20
N ASN A 238 2.60 7.86 -4.84
CA ASN A 238 2.80 7.48 -6.23
C ASN A 238 1.53 6.83 -6.75
N GLU A 239 0.56 7.69 -7.06
CA GLU A 239 -0.68 7.42 -7.74
C GLU A 239 -0.41 7.25 -9.24
N TYR A 240 0.16 6.09 -9.60
CA TYR A 240 0.79 5.88 -10.92
C TYR A 240 -0.20 6.10 -12.08
N ASP A 241 -1.44 5.65 -11.91
CA ASP A 241 -2.49 5.78 -12.92
C ASP A 241 -3.87 6.09 -12.30
N ILE A 242 -4.78 6.59 -13.14
CA ILE A 242 -6.10 7.13 -12.81
C ILE A 242 -7.18 6.64 -13.79
N ALA A 243 -8.36 6.28 -13.29
CA ALA A 243 -9.48 5.84 -14.13
C ALA A 243 -10.83 6.38 -13.65
N LEU A 244 -11.77 6.55 -14.58
CA LEU A 244 -13.15 6.97 -14.31
C LEU A 244 -14.11 5.78 -14.39
N ASN A 245 -15.00 5.68 -13.40
CA ASN A 245 -16.14 4.75 -13.49
C ASN A 245 -17.27 5.32 -14.37
N SER A 246 -18.27 4.50 -14.68
CA SER A 246 -19.43 4.87 -15.50
C SER A 246 -20.34 5.97 -14.92
N ALA A 247 -20.15 6.36 -13.66
CA ALA A 247 -20.82 7.49 -13.00
C ALA A 247 -19.96 8.78 -12.99
N GLY A 248 -18.80 8.76 -13.65
CA GLY A 248 -17.86 9.88 -13.70
C GLY A 248 -17.11 10.11 -12.38
N GLU A 249 -17.02 9.11 -11.51
CA GLU A 249 -16.23 9.15 -10.28
C GLU A 249 -14.81 8.66 -10.55
N LEU A 250 -13.82 9.32 -9.94
CA LEU A 250 -12.39 9.15 -10.23
C LEU A 250 -11.73 8.21 -9.22
N PHE A 251 -10.86 7.33 -9.71
CA PHE A 251 -10.09 6.38 -8.93
C PHE A 251 -8.61 6.44 -9.29
N SER A 252 -7.75 6.09 -8.34
CA SER A 252 -6.30 5.95 -8.54
C SER A 252 -5.76 4.76 -7.74
N TYR A 253 -4.62 4.22 -8.16
CA TYR A 253 -3.87 3.20 -7.40
C TYR A 253 -2.56 3.82 -6.86
N ASP A 254 -2.54 4.11 -5.55
CA ASP A 254 -1.44 4.80 -4.87
C ASP A 254 -0.55 3.81 -4.10
N ALA A 255 0.77 3.99 -4.22
CA ALA A 255 1.75 3.26 -3.45
C ALA A 255 1.92 3.83 -2.03
N ASP A 256 2.64 3.13 -1.16
CA ASP A 256 3.26 3.76 0.02
C ASP A 256 4.64 3.14 0.29
N MET A 257 5.44 3.79 1.15
CA MET A 257 6.81 3.41 1.44
C MET A 257 6.93 2.00 2.02
N GLU A 258 7.33 1.05 1.18
CA GLU A 258 7.50 -0.37 1.48
C GLU A 258 8.65 -0.61 2.48
N TRP A 259 9.52 0.40 2.67
CA TRP A 259 10.57 0.39 3.68
C TRP A 259 10.04 0.69 5.10
N ASP A 260 8.79 1.16 5.22
CA ASP A 260 8.14 1.47 6.50
C ASP A 260 7.31 0.30 7.05
N VAL A 261 7.18 -0.83 6.33
CA VAL A 261 6.27 -1.94 6.71
C VAL A 261 6.51 -2.37 8.17
N GLY A 262 5.42 -2.53 8.92
CA GLY A 262 5.45 -2.83 10.35
C GLY A 262 5.59 -1.61 11.27
N THR A 263 5.55 -0.39 10.73
CA THR A 263 5.49 0.86 11.51
C THR A 263 4.08 1.51 11.46
N PRO A 264 3.72 2.36 12.42
CA PRO A 264 2.41 3.04 12.47
C PRO A 264 2.07 3.94 11.28
N TRP A 265 3.09 4.43 10.58
CA TRP A 265 2.93 5.34 9.44
C TRP A 265 2.83 4.61 8.10
N TYR A 266 3.18 3.31 8.03
CA TYR A 266 2.95 2.50 6.82
C TYR A 266 1.47 2.43 6.43
N ARG A 267 1.20 2.56 5.13
CA ARG A 267 -0.07 2.22 4.48
C ARG A 267 0.22 1.12 3.46
N PRO A 268 -0.71 0.19 3.17
CA PRO A 268 -0.57 -0.67 2.00
C PRO A 268 -0.71 0.15 0.70
N THR A 269 -0.33 -0.44 -0.43
CA THR A 269 -0.80 0.03 -1.74
C THR A 269 -2.33 -0.04 -1.78
N ARG A 270 -2.97 0.97 -2.37
CA ARG A 270 -4.37 1.27 -2.09
C ARG A 270 -5.11 1.89 -3.27
N ILE A 271 -6.35 1.47 -3.47
CA ILE A 271 -7.30 2.15 -4.33
C ILE A 271 -7.88 3.34 -3.58
N ASN A 272 -7.79 4.54 -4.16
CA ASN A 272 -8.43 5.74 -3.64
C ASN A 272 -9.63 6.11 -4.51
N HIS A 273 -10.76 6.44 -3.87
CA HIS A 273 -11.84 7.16 -4.53
C HIS A 273 -11.57 8.66 -4.39
N VAL A 274 -11.29 9.32 -5.51
CA VAL A 274 -10.73 10.68 -5.57
C VAL A 274 -11.84 11.73 -5.61
N ILE A 275 -12.44 12.00 -4.44
CA ILE A 275 -13.47 13.03 -4.30
C ILE A 275 -12.91 14.45 -4.42
N SER A 276 -13.78 15.42 -4.75
CA SER A 276 -13.38 16.81 -4.98
C SER A 276 -12.73 17.42 -3.74
N GLY A 277 -11.49 17.91 -3.88
CA GLY A 277 -10.75 18.56 -2.80
C GLY A 277 -10.19 17.61 -1.74
N ALA A 278 -10.10 16.31 -2.03
CA ALA A 278 -9.54 15.30 -1.13
C ALA A 278 -8.04 15.52 -0.85
N GLU A 279 -7.64 15.13 0.37
CA GLU A 279 -6.24 14.96 0.75
C GLU A 279 -6.02 13.53 1.25
N PHE A 280 -5.00 12.81 0.76
CA PHE A 280 -4.78 11.38 1.05
C PHE A 280 -3.70 11.08 2.11
N GLY A 281 -3.21 12.14 2.77
CA GLY A 281 -2.44 12.08 4.02
C GLY A 281 -0.94 11.84 3.91
N TRP A 282 -0.37 11.75 2.69
CA TRP A 282 1.07 11.57 2.53
C TRP A 282 1.89 12.72 3.13
N ARG A 283 2.94 12.36 3.87
CA ARG A 283 4.08 13.18 4.27
C ARG A 283 5.30 12.26 4.37
N ASN A 284 6.50 12.81 4.54
CA ASN A 284 7.70 11.99 4.70
C ASN A 284 7.81 11.32 6.09
N GLY A 285 8.28 10.06 6.12
CA GLY A 285 8.60 9.31 7.35
C GLY A 285 7.41 9.17 8.30
N THR A 286 7.64 9.46 9.59
CA THR A 286 6.61 9.33 10.63
C THR A 286 5.49 10.37 10.52
N GLY A 287 5.52 11.26 9.51
CA GLY A 287 4.54 12.32 9.33
C GLY A 287 3.25 11.91 8.64
N LYS A 288 3.19 10.72 8.01
CA LYS A 288 2.01 10.31 7.22
C LYS A 288 0.77 10.26 8.09
N TRP A 289 -0.25 11.04 7.74
CA TRP A 289 -1.50 11.06 8.48
C TRP A 289 -2.20 9.69 8.41
N PRO A 290 -2.90 9.27 9.47
CA PRO A 290 -3.67 8.04 9.46
C PRO A 290 -4.91 8.15 8.57
N ALA A 291 -5.33 7.04 7.97
CA ALA A 291 -6.52 7.00 7.11
C ALA A 291 -7.83 7.32 7.85
N TYR A 292 -7.85 7.24 9.19
CA TYR A 292 -8.97 7.65 10.05
C TYR A 292 -8.96 9.15 10.42
N SER A 293 -7.87 9.88 10.15
CA SER A 293 -7.81 11.33 10.43
C SER A 293 -8.93 12.05 9.67
N PRO A 294 -9.63 13.03 10.27
CA PRO A 294 -10.65 13.79 9.57
C PRO A 294 -10.08 14.56 8.36
N ASP A 295 -8.81 14.97 8.40
CA ASP A 295 -8.18 15.72 7.31
C ASP A 295 -7.83 14.82 6.11
N SER A 296 -7.60 13.53 6.35
CA SER A 296 -7.33 12.54 5.29
C SER A 296 -8.65 11.90 4.80
N PHE A 297 -8.77 11.61 3.52
CA PHE A 297 -9.90 10.86 2.98
C PHE A 297 -9.72 9.33 3.06
N GLY A 298 -8.47 8.84 3.06
CA GLY A 298 -8.16 7.41 3.16
C GLY A 298 -8.37 6.61 1.86
N SER A 299 -8.48 5.30 1.98
CA SER A 299 -8.63 4.35 0.87
C SER A 299 -10.08 3.86 0.71
N ALA A 300 -10.40 3.39 -0.50
CA ALA A 300 -11.62 2.64 -0.81
C ALA A 300 -11.37 1.12 -0.68
N VAL A 301 -10.19 0.65 -1.12
CA VAL A 301 -9.72 -0.74 -0.96
C VAL A 301 -8.22 -0.71 -0.67
N ASP A 302 -7.80 -1.36 0.41
CA ASP A 302 -6.38 -1.64 0.69
C ASP A 302 -6.00 -2.96 0.00
N ILE A 303 -4.96 -2.94 -0.85
CA ILE A 303 -4.52 -4.14 -1.60
C ILE A 303 -3.48 -4.91 -0.79
N GLY A 304 -2.34 -4.28 -0.48
CA GLY A 304 -1.24 -4.90 0.26
C GLY A 304 0.13 -4.34 -0.13
N PRO A 305 1.22 -5.09 0.08
CA PRO A 305 2.48 -4.84 -0.62
C PRO A 305 2.28 -4.95 -2.13
N GLY A 306 2.90 -4.07 -2.92
CA GLY A 306 2.79 -4.03 -4.39
C GLY A 306 3.57 -2.88 -5.00
N SER A 307 3.61 -2.79 -6.33
CA SER A 307 4.10 -1.62 -7.08
C SER A 307 3.07 -1.24 -8.14
N PRO A 308 2.18 -0.27 -7.86
CA PRO A 308 1.17 0.21 -8.79
C PRO A 308 1.75 0.63 -10.14
N THR A 309 1.09 0.18 -11.21
CA THR A 309 1.25 0.67 -12.58
C THR A 309 -0.15 0.90 -13.19
N GLY A 310 -0.37 0.64 -14.49
CA GLY A 310 -1.63 0.99 -15.17
C GLY A 310 -2.92 0.38 -14.59
N ILE A 311 -4.04 1.09 -14.74
CA ILE A 311 -5.38 0.73 -14.26
C ILE A 311 -6.47 1.06 -15.29
N CYS A 312 -7.47 0.18 -15.47
CA CYS A 312 -8.63 0.50 -16.32
C CYS A 312 -9.88 -0.26 -15.88
N PHE A 313 -11.08 0.29 -16.14
CA PHE A 313 -12.33 -0.45 -15.97
C PHE A 313 -12.58 -1.41 -17.13
N GLY A 314 -13.17 -2.58 -16.85
CA GLY A 314 -13.52 -3.61 -17.84
C GLY A 314 -14.61 -3.23 -18.87
N TYR A 315 -14.97 -1.95 -18.99
CA TYR A 315 -16.05 -1.48 -19.85
C TYR A 315 -15.76 -1.78 -21.33
N GLY A 316 -16.74 -2.37 -22.02
CA GLY A 316 -16.60 -2.79 -23.41
C GLY A 316 -15.93 -4.16 -23.60
N THR A 317 -15.42 -4.82 -22.54
CA THR A 317 -14.94 -6.20 -22.66
C THR A 317 -16.07 -7.18 -22.96
N LYS A 318 -15.77 -8.27 -23.66
CA LYS A 318 -16.69 -9.42 -23.87
C LYS A 318 -16.64 -10.44 -22.72
N PHE A 319 -16.17 -9.99 -21.55
CA PHE A 319 -16.03 -10.82 -20.34
C PHE A 319 -17.40 -11.05 -19.65
N PRO A 320 -17.48 -12.02 -18.72
CA PRO A 320 -18.60 -12.15 -17.79
C PRO A 320 -18.84 -10.86 -17.01
N GLU A 321 -20.09 -10.61 -16.65
CA GLU A 321 -20.59 -9.33 -16.11
C GLU A 321 -19.78 -8.81 -14.91
N LYS A 322 -19.43 -9.71 -13.98
CA LYS A 322 -18.57 -9.44 -12.82
C LYS A 322 -17.28 -8.68 -13.19
N TYR A 323 -16.69 -8.99 -14.34
CA TYR A 323 -15.43 -8.41 -14.81
C TYR A 323 -15.63 -7.18 -15.71
N ARG A 324 -16.82 -6.97 -16.28
CA ARG A 324 -17.10 -5.78 -17.11
C ARG A 324 -17.20 -4.50 -16.29
N ASN A 325 -17.65 -4.61 -15.04
CA ASN A 325 -17.77 -3.50 -14.09
C ASN A 325 -16.61 -3.38 -13.10
N ALA A 326 -15.65 -4.31 -13.13
CA ALA A 326 -14.46 -4.28 -12.26
C ALA A 326 -13.43 -3.24 -12.73
N LEU A 327 -12.67 -2.71 -11.77
CA LEU A 327 -11.44 -1.96 -12.03
C LEU A 327 -10.27 -2.94 -12.05
N PHE A 328 -9.64 -3.13 -13.20
CA PHE A 328 -8.38 -3.86 -13.31
C PHE A 328 -7.22 -2.97 -12.89
N ILE A 329 -6.30 -3.53 -12.10
CA ILE A 329 -5.07 -2.86 -11.66
C ILE A 329 -3.85 -3.76 -11.86
N ALA A 330 -2.72 -3.17 -12.23
CA ALA A 330 -1.44 -3.88 -12.35
C ALA A 330 -0.52 -3.67 -11.13
N ASP A 331 0.10 -4.76 -10.68
CA ASP A 331 1.21 -4.78 -9.72
C ASP A 331 2.46 -5.33 -10.40
N TRP A 332 3.41 -4.43 -10.68
CA TRP A 332 4.66 -4.72 -11.35
C TRP A 332 5.62 -5.59 -10.52
N SER A 333 5.57 -5.50 -9.18
CA SER A 333 6.56 -6.15 -8.29
C SER A 333 6.25 -7.62 -8.02
N TYR A 334 4.99 -7.95 -7.75
CA TYR A 334 4.56 -9.33 -7.48
C TYR A 334 3.97 -10.04 -8.69
N GLY A 335 3.77 -9.33 -9.81
CA GLY A 335 3.41 -9.93 -11.09
C GLY A 335 1.93 -10.28 -11.22
N ASN A 336 1.07 -9.35 -10.83
CA ASN A 336 -0.38 -9.57 -10.78
C ASN A 336 -1.15 -8.51 -11.57
N ILE A 337 -2.25 -8.94 -12.19
CA ILE A 337 -3.40 -8.08 -12.50
C ILE A 337 -4.50 -8.48 -11.53
N HIS A 338 -4.99 -7.54 -10.72
CA HIS A 338 -6.13 -7.77 -9.83
C HIS A 338 -7.41 -7.19 -10.44
N ALA A 339 -8.55 -7.84 -10.21
CA ALA A 339 -9.88 -7.28 -10.48
C ALA A 339 -10.47 -6.75 -9.16
N VAL A 340 -10.67 -5.44 -9.08
CA VAL A 340 -11.27 -4.76 -7.92
C VAL A 340 -12.76 -4.57 -8.15
N HIS A 341 -13.55 -5.15 -7.24
CA HIS A 341 -15.00 -5.15 -7.23
C HIS A 341 -15.50 -4.05 -6.30
N LEU A 342 -15.61 -2.83 -6.85
CA LEU A 342 -16.02 -1.64 -6.11
C LEU A 342 -17.51 -1.69 -5.74
N THR A 343 -17.83 -1.38 -4.48
CA THR A 343 -19.20 -1.34 -3.95
C THR A 343 -19.51 0.04 -3.39
N PRO A 344 -20.71 0.63 -3.67
CA PRO A 344 -21.07 1.92 -3.09
C PRO A 344 -21.17 1.87 -1.57
N ASP A 345 -20.53 2.83 -0.89
CA ASP A 345 -20.66 3.09 0.54
C ASP A 345 -21.11 4.55 0.76
N GLY A 346 -22.41 4.74 0.95
CA GLY A 346 -23.04 6.06 1.09
C GLY A 346 -22.96 6.88 -0.19
N SER A 347 -22.07 7.86 -0.22
CA SER A 347 -21.71 8.68 -1.39
C SER A 347 -20.29 8.42 -1.90
N SER A 348 -19.61 7.41 -1.35
CA SER A 348 -18.27 6.95 -1.69
C SER A 348 -18.32 5.48 -2.15
N TYR A 349 -17.16 4.83 -2.21
CA TYR A 349 -17.02 3.40 -2.50
C TYR A 349 -16.11 2.72 -1.46
N GLY A 350 -16.45 1.49 -1.15
CA GLY A 350 -15.51 0.46 -0.69
C GLY A 350 -15.32 -0.58 -1.79
N GLY A 351 -14.90 -1.79 -1.42
CA GLY A 351 -14.87 -2.91 -2.35
C GLY A 351 -14.10 -4.13 -1.82
N THR A 352 -13.99 -5.14 -2.67
CA THR A 352 -13.06 -6.27 -2.51
C THR A 352 -12.21 -6.41 -3.77
N TYR A 353 -11.20 -7.29 -3.77
CA TYR A 353 -10.43 -7.61 -4.97
C TYR A 353 -10.12 -9.10 -5.04
N GLU A 354 -9.73 -9.58 -6.22
CA GLU A 354 -9.19 -10.92 -6.46
C GLU A 354 -8.06 -10.86 -7.48
N THR A 355 -7.14 -11.83 -7.45
CA THR A 355 -6.13 -11.99 -8.50
C THR A 355 -6.80 -12.49 -9.78
N PHE A 356 -6.74 -11.70 -10.85
CA PHE A 356 -7.39 -11.97 -12.13
C PHE A 356 -6.42 -12.57 -13.16
N ALA A 357 -5.17 -12.12 -13.17
CA ALA A 357 -4.10 -12.78 -13.91
C ALA A 357 -2.82 -12.73 -13.08
N THR A 358 -2.08 -13.84 -13.03
CA THR A 358 -0.76 -13.88 -12.41
C THR A 358 0.15 -14.85 -13.15
N ALA A 359 1.42 -14.47 -13.28
CA ALA A 359 2.50 -15.30 -13.81
C ALA A 359 3.83 -14.79 -13.22
N ALA A 360 4.92 -15.51 -13.44
CA ALA A 360 6.23 -15.09 -12.98
C ALA A 360 7.30 -15.40 -14.03
N PRO A 361 8.15 -14.44 -14.44
CA PRO A 361 8.00 -13.00 -14.20
C PRO A 361 6.73 -12.45 -14.87
N LEU A 362 6.12 -11.41 -14.33
CA LEU A 362 5.04 -10.67 -15.01
C LEU A 362 5.07 -9.17 -14.66
N PRO A 363 6.12 -8.42 -15.04
CA PRO A 363 6.25 -7.00 -14.70
C PRO A 363 5.27 -6.15 -15.54
N VAL A 364 3.98 -6.19 -15.21
CA VAL A 364 2.92 -5.48 -15.95
C VAL A 364 3.12 -3.97 -15.83
N THR A 365 3.08 -3.28 -16.97
CA THR A 365 3.32 -1.83 -17.04
C THR A 365 2.07 -1.03 -17.34
N ASP A 366 1.24 -1.45 -18.29
CA ASP A 366 0.02 -0.72 -18.66
C ASP A 366 -1.03 -1.68 -19.24
N LEU A 367 -2.32 -1.30 -19.21
CA LEU A 367 -3.44 -2.13 -19.62
C LEU A 367 -4.65 -1.32 -20.11
N VAL A 368 -5.27 -1.76 -21.21
CA VAL A 368 -6.36 -1.06 -21.88
C VAL A 368 -7.38 -2.04 -22.48
N VAL A 369 -8.68 -1.73 -22.39
CA VAL A 369 -9.72 -2.49 -23.10
C VAL A 369 -9.81 -1.99 -24.54
N ARG A 370 -9.70 -2.91 -25.52
CA ARG A 370 -9.81 -2.57 -26.95
C ARG A 370 -11.28 -2.72 -27.44
N PRO A 371 -12.00 -1.65 -27.79
CA PRO A 371 -13.43 -1.74 -28.12
C PRO A 371 -13.75 -2.57 -29.37
N GLN A 372 -12.80 -2.68 -30.32
CA GLN A 372 -13.01 -3.33 -31.62
C GLN A 372 -13.15 -4.86 -31.49
N ASP A 373 -12.50 -5.48 -30.51
CA ASP A 373 -12.61 -6.92 -30.22
C ASP A 373 -13.14 -7.23 -28.82
N GLY A 374 -13.13 -6.29 -27.88
CA GLY A 374 -13.59 -6.47 -26.50
C GLY A 374 -12.64 -7.29 -25.64
N ALA A 375 -11.35 -7.33 -25.97
CA ALA A 375 -10.30 -7.93 -25.15
C ALA A 375 -9.63 -6.90 -24.22
N LEU A 376 -9.07 -7.37 -23.10
CA LEU A 376 -8.18 -6.58 -22.26
C LEU A 376 -6.74 -6.78 -22.77
N TYR A 377 -6.14 -5.74 -23.34
CA TYR A 377 -4.73 -5.74 -23.73
C TYR A 377 -3.86 -5.25 -22.57
N PHE A 378 -2.64 -5.77 -22.45
CA PHE A 378 -1.66 -5.30 -21.48
C PHE A 378 -0.23 -5.46 -21.97
N THR A 379 0.67 -4.62 -21.47
CA THR A 379 2.13 -4.72 -21.68
C THR A 379 2.85 -5.20 -20.43
N ILE A 380 3.98 -5.88 -20.63
CA ILE A 380 4.99 -6.08 -19.59
C ILE A 380 6.27 -5.34 -19.96
N GLY A 381 7.07 -4.91 -18.99
CA GLY A 381 8.34 -4.24 -19.23
C GLY A 381 8.78 -3.35 -18.07
N GLY A 382 9.36 -2.19 -18.39
CA GLY A 382 9.99 -1.30 -17.43
C GLY A 382 11.32 -1.83 -16.90
N ARG A 383 12.16 -0.91 -16.39
CA ARG A 383 13.52 -1.18 -15.86
C ARG A 383 14.37 -2.04 -16.78
N LYS A 384 14.26 -1.79 -18.09
CA LYS A 384 14.95 -2.51 -19.19
C LYS A 384 14.73 -4.03 -19.19
N THR A 385 13.66 -4.51 -18.55
CA THR A 385 13.28 -5.92 -18.60
C THR A 385 12.64 -6.26 -19.95
N GLN A 386 12.76 -7.51 -20.40
CA GLN A 386 12.19 -7.97 -21.67
C GLN A 386 10.68 -7.71 -21.71
N SER A 387 10.24 -7.01 -22.77
CA SER A 387 8.88 -6.49 -22.92
C SER A 387 8.03 -7.31 -23.90
N GLY A 388 6.72 -7.26 -23.74
CA GLY A 388 5.77 -8.02 -24.53
C GLY A 388 4.36 -7.43 -24.45
N LEU A 389 3.61 -7.57 -25.54
CA LEU A 389 2.21 -7.18 -25.65
C LEU A 389 1.33 -8.43 -25.68
N TYR A 390 0.30 -8.44 -24.84
CA TYR A 390 -0.65 -9.55 -24.71
C TYR A 390 -2.10 -9.05 -24.83
N ARG A 391 -3.02 -9.99 -25.03
CA ARG A 391 -4.44 -9.80 -24.71
C ARG A 391 -5.00 -10.93 -23.88
N ILE A 392 -6.02 -10.62 -23.09
CA ILE A 392 -6.86 -11.58 -22.37
C ILE A 392 -8.24 -11.59 -23.03
N VAL A 393 -8.71 -12.77 -23.39
CA VAL A 393 -10.02 -13.01 -24.03
C VAL A 393 -10.84 -14.00 -23.20
N TYR A 394 -12.16 -14.01 -23.38
CA TYR A 394 -13.05 -15.00 -22.78
C TYR A 394 -13.62 -15.93 -23.85
N ARG A 395 -13.47 -17.24 -23.66
CA ARG A 395 -14.00 -18.32 -24.52
C ARG A 395 -15.10 -19.17 -23.87
N GLY A 396 -15.38 -18.97 -22.58
CA GLY A 396 -16.40 -19.72 -21.87
C GLY A 396 -17.83 -19.43 -22.36
N GLU A 397 -18.79 -20.21 -21.88
CA GLU A 397 -20.21 -19.91 -22.09
C GLU A 397 -20.54 -18.54 -21.47
N GLN A 398 -21.15 -17.63 -22.24
CA GLN A 398 -21.58 -16.36 -21.69
C GLN A 398 -22.74 -16.56 -20.71
N GLU A 399 -22.48 -16.25 -19.44
CA GLU A 399 -23.51 -16.17 -18.41
C GLU A 399 -24.61 -15.18 -18.86
N LYS A 400 -25.87 -15.53 -18.58
CA LYS A 400 -27.00 -14.65 -18.92
C LYS A 400 -26.84 -13.34 -18.17
N ASN A 401 -26.88 -12.22 -18.89
CA ASN A 401 -26.90 -10.89 -18.31
C ASN A 401 -27.90 -10.83 -17.15
N VAL A 402 -27.38 -10.61 -15.95
CA VAL A 402 -28.14 -9.97 -14.89
C VAL A 402 -28.25 -8.49 -15.30
N THR A 403 -29.27 -7.79 -14.79
CA THR A 403 -29.32 -6.35 -14.95
C THR A 403 -28.37 -5.72 -13.94
N ASP A 404 -27.51 -4.79 -14.37
CA ASP A 404 -26.65 -4.01 -13.48
C ASP A 404 -27.43 -3.59 -12.22
N ALA A 405 -26.87 -3.90 -11.05
CA ALA A 405 -27.51 -3.62 -9.78
C ALA A 405 -27.70 -2.11 -9.64
N LYS A 406 -28.92 -1.62 -9.92
CA LYS A 406 -29.25 -0.21 -9.82
C LYS A 406 -28.87 0.31 -8.44
N SER A 407 -28.17 1.44 -8.42
CA SER A 407 -27.94 2.22 -7.21
C SER A 407 -29.25 2.40 -6.46
N ASP A 408 -29.26 2.19 -5.15
CA ASP A 408 -30.49 2.43 -4.39
C ASP A 408 -30.76 3.94 -4.33
N GLU A 409 -32.04 4.31 -4.28
CA GLU A 409 -32.48 5.72 -4.33
C GLU A 409 -31.87 6.57 -3.18
N LYS A 410 -31.39 5.90 -2.12
CA LYS A 410 -30.65 6.49 -1.00
C LYS A 410 -29.21 6.85 -1.41
N THR A 411 -28.47 5.93 -2.01
CA THR A 411 -27.11 6.14 -2.55
C THR A 411 -27.12 7.27 -3.59
N GLU A 412 -28.08 7.26 -4.53
CA GLU A 412 -28.24 8.34 -5.51
C GLU A 412 -28.43 9.72 -4.83
N LYS A 413 -29.29 9.79 -3.79
CA LYS A 413 -29.50 11.02 -3.00
C LYS A 413 -28.26 11.46 -2.22
N LEU A 414 -27.46 10.52 -1.72
CA LEU A 414 -26.20 10.82 -1.00
C LEU A 414 -25.13 11.32 -1.96
N VAL A 415 -24.91 10.66 -3.11
CA VAL A 415 -24.00 11.12 -4.18
C VAL A 415 -24.42 12.51 -4.70
N ALA A 416 -25.71 12.73 -4.95
CA ALA A 416 -26.23 14.04 -5.37
C ALA A 416 -26.11 15.14 -4.29
N LEU A 417 -26.02 14.76 -3.01
CA LEU A 417 -25.74 15.67 -1.89
C LEU A 417 -24.24 15.97 -1.77
N ARG A 418 -23.36 14.97 -1.94
CA ARG A 418 -21.90 15.17 -2.05
C ARG A 418 -21.59 16.10 -3.23
N LYS A 419 -21.98 15.76 -4.46
CA LYS A 419 -21.72 16.57 -5.67
C LYS A 419 -22.23 18.01 -5.57
N ARG A 420 -23.34 18.25 -4.83
CA ARG A 420 -23.84 19.60 -4.52
C ARG A 420 -22.95 20.40 -3.57
N LEU A 421 -22.30 19.75 -2.60
CA LEU A 421 -21.34 20.38 -1.70
C LEU A 421 -20.00 20.62 -2.42
N GLU A 422 -19.55 19.65 -3.22
CA GLU A 422 -18.36 19.74 -4.07
C GLU A 422 -18.45 20.88 -5.11
N GLY A 423 -19.67 21.22 -5.56
CA GLY A 423 -19.95 22.40 -6.38
C GLY A 423 -19.64 23.75 -5.71
N PHE A 424 -19.33 23.78 -4.40
CA PHE A 424 -18.82 24.96 -3.69
C PHE A 424 -17.30 24.95 -3.50
N HIS A 425 -16.58 23.95 -4.04
CA HIS A 425 -15.11 23.86 -3.96
C HIS A 425 -14.40 24.66 -5.08
N LEU A 426 -15.17 25.30 -5.98
CA LEU A 426 -14.67 26.13 -7.08
C LEU A 426 -15.50 27.42 -7.19
N GLY A 427 -14.96 28.42 -7.89
CA GLY A 427 -15.58 29.74 -8.04
C GLY A 427 -15.34 30.69 -6.85
N GLY A 428 -14.59 30.26 -5.84
CA GLY A 428 -14.23 31.07 -4.67
C GLY A 428 -15.37 31.24 -3.65
N ALA A 429 -15.30 32.33 -2.88
CA ALA A 429 -16.20 32.58 -1.76
C ALA A 429 -17.67 32.69 -2.21
N ASN A 430 -18.52 31.78 -1.73
CA ASN A 430 -19.93 31.70 -2.05
C ASN A 430 -20.77 31.59 -0.76
N PRO A 431 -21.38 32.69 -0.27
CA PRO A 431 -22.17 32.67 0.97
C PRO A 431 -23.32 31.65 1.01
N LYS A 432 -23.78 31.15 -0.14
CA LYS A 432 -24.79 30.08 -0.22
C LYS A 432 -24.26 28.71 0.22
N ALA A 433 -22.95 28.50 0.26
CA ALA A 433 -22.30 27.28 0.74
C ALA A 433 -22.43 27.09 2.26
N ILE A 434 -22.37 28.19 3.02
CA ILE A 434 -22.20 28.18 4.49
C ILE A 434 -23.30 27.40 5.22
N GLY A 435 -24.57 27.59 4.82
CA GLY A 435 -25.71 26.88 5.42
C GLY A 435 -25.70 25.37 5.14
N PRO A 436 -25.69 24.95 3.86
CA PRO A 436 -25.54 23.55 3.46
C PRO A 436 -24.30 22.86 4.05
N ALA A 437 -23.15 23.55 4.09
CA ALA A 437 -21.91 23.03 4.69
C ALA A 437 -22.09 22.74 6.18
N ILE A 438 -22.43 23.76 6.99
CA ILE A 438 -22.58 23.60 8.45
C ILE A 438 -23.64 22.53 8.79
N LYS A 439 -24.75 22.46 8.04
CA LYS A 439 -25.76 21.40 8.22
C LYS A 439 -25.20 19.99 8.00
N ASN A 440 -24.30 19.81 7.04
CA ASN A 440 -23.82 18.48 6.63
C ASN A 440 -22.53 18.03 7.35
N LEU A 441 -21.90 18.88 8.17
CA LEU A 441 -20.85 18.44 9.11
C LEU A 441 -21.37 17.38 10.11
N ALA A 442 -22.68 17.33 10.36
CA ALA A 442 -23.35 16.34 11.21
C ALA A 442 -23.88 15.11 10.45
N ASN A 443 -23.58 14.95 9.16
CA ASN A 443 -24.07 13.81 8.38
C ASN A 443 -23.37 12.50 8.79
N ASN A 444 -24.07 11.36 8.76
CA ASN A 444 -23.47 10.05 9.06
C ASN A 444 -22.49 9.60 7.97
N ASP A 445 -22.69 10.03 6.72
CA ASP A 445 -21.80 9.78 5.59
C ASP A 445 -20.49 10.60 5.72
N ARG A 446 -19.34 9.91 5.64
CA ARG A 446 -18.01 10.52 5.78
C ARG A 446 -17.64 11.45 4.63
N ALA A 447 -17.96 11.09 3.38
CA ALA A 447 -17.60 11.89 2.21
C ALA A 447 -18.46 13.16 2.11
N ILE A 448 -19.72 13.11 2.56
CA ILE A 448 -20.54 14.30 2.76
C ILE A 448 -19.98 15.19 3.88
N ARG A 449 -19.54 14.64 5.02
CA ARG A 449 -18.83 15.45 6.06
C ARG A 449 -17.55 16.09 5.52
N PHE A 450 -16.77 15.35 4.73
CA PHE A 450 -15.53 15.86 4.13
C PHE A 450 -15.82 16.99 3.13
N ALA A 451 -16.70 16.77 2.16
CA ALA A 451 -17.11 17.79 1.19
C ALA A 451 -17.76 19.02 1.87
N ALA A 452 -18.53 18.82 2.94
CA ALA A 452 -19.08 19.90 3.76
C ALA A 452 -17.99 20.73 4.46
N ARG A 453 -16.91 20.10 4.96
CA ARG A 453 -15.78 20.80 5.56
C ARG A 453 -14.98 21.58 4.51
N ILE A 454 -14.62 20.96 3.39
CA ILE A 454 -13.90 21.63 2.30
C ILE A 454 -14.71 22.81 1.74
N ALA A 455 -16.03 22.65 1.55
CA ALA A 455 -16.92 23.74 1.13
C ALA A 455 -16.98 24.91 2.12
N LEU A 456 -16.65 24.68 3.40
CA LEU A 456 -16.55 25.70 4.45
C LEU A 456 -15.14 26.33 4.52
N GLU A 457 -14.08 25.55 4.28
CA GLU A 457 -12.70 26.04 4.15
C GLU A 457 -12.54 27.02 2.97
N HIS A 458 -13.31 26.85 1.89
CA HIS A 458 -13.40 27.83 0.79
C HIS A 458 -14.14 29.14 1.14
N GLN A 459 -14.67 29.30 2.37
CA GLN A 459 -15.41 30.49 2.79
C GLN A 459 -14.61 31.38 3.75
N PRO A 460 -14.54 32.72 3.52
CA PRO A 460 -13.84 33.64 4.41
C PRO A 460 -14.33 33.54 5.86
N VAL A 461 -13.47 33.13 6.78
CA VAL A 461 -13.80 32.80 8.19
C VAL A 461 -14.77 33.78 8.88
N LYS A 462 -14.62 35.08 8.64
CA LYS A 462 -15.50 36.13 9.21
C LYS A 462 -16.99 35.97 8.84
N SER A 463 -17.33 35.31 7.73
CA SER A 463 -18.73 35.10 7.31
C SER A 463 -19.45 33.96 8.03
N TRP A 464 -18.71 33.07 8.71
CA TRP A 464 -19.27 31.84 9.27
C TRP A 464 -18.81 31.48 10.69
N GLN A 465 -17.68 31.99 11.18
CA GLN A 465 -17.14 31.67 12.53
C GLN A 465 -18.17 31.81 13.66
N GLY A 466 -19.03 32.83 13.61
CA GLY A 466 -20.08 33.07 14.63
C GLY A 466 -21.21 32.04 14.64
N ARG A 467 -21.30 31.17 13.62
CA ARG A 467 -22.30 30.09 13.54
C ARG A 467 -21.88 28.83 14.30
N ILE A 468 -20.59 28.66 14.61
CA ILE A 468 -20.06 27.47 15.30
C ILE A 468 -20.75 27.27 16.66
N ALA A 469 -21.03 28.37 17.37
CA ALA A 469 -21.68 28.34 18.68
C ALA A 469 -23.11 27.75 18.66
N GLY A 470 -23.77 27.73 17.49
CA GLY A 470 -25.08 27.10 17.26
C GLY A 470 -25.02 25.69 16.68
N ILE A 471 -23.85 25.06 16.59
CA ILE A 471 -23.73 23.66 16.17
C ILE A 471 -23.89 22.76 17.40
N GLU A 472 -25.07 22.15 17.53
CA GLU A 472 -25.43 21.29 18.66
C GLU A 472 -24.60 20.00 18.68
N ASN A 473 -24.43 19.34 17.54
CA ASN A 473 -23.66 18.10 17.43
C ASN A 473 -22.15 18.34 17.61
N ASP A 474 -21.55 17.71 18.62
CA ASP A 474 -20.15 17.94 19.01
C ASP A 474 -19.12 17.49 17.96
N HIS A 475 -19.36 16.38 17.24
CA HIS A 475 -18.50 15.94 16.14
C HIS A 475 -18.52 16.97 14.99
N ALA A 476 -19.71 17.46 14.62
CA ALA A 476 -19.86 18.52 13.63
C ALA A 476 -19.21 19.84 14.07
N ARG A 477 -19.28 20.18 15.36
CA ARG A 477 -18.62 21.37 15.93
C ARG A 477 -17.10 21.23 15.87
N SER A 478 -16.56 20.06 16.21
CA SER A 478 -15.12 19.75 16.06
C SER A 478 -14.66 19.88 14.60
N LEU A 479 -15.42 19.34 13.62
CA LEU A 479 -15.11 19.50 12.20
C LEU A 479 -15.18 20.97 11.73
N ALA A 480 -16.11 21.78 12.26
CA ALA A 480 -16.16 23.21 12.00
C ALA A 480 -14.95 23.95 12.59
N VAL A 481 -14.43 23.52 13.75
CA VAL A 481 -13.22 24.07 14.35
C VAL A 481 -11.95 23.60 13.62
N ILE A 482 -11.92 22.41 13.01
CA ILE A 482 -10.85 21.99 12.09
C ILE A 482 -10.78 22.94 10.89
N ALA A 483 -11.91 23.24 10.23
CA ALA A 483 -11.95 24.24 9.17
C ALA A 483 -11.50 25.64 9.66
N LEU A 484 -11.87 26.01 10.89
CA LEU A 484 -11.48 27.28 11.52
C LEU A 484 -9.98 27.35 11.80
N ALA A 485 -9.37 26.24 12.20
CA ALA A 485 -7.94 26.14 12.46
C ALA A 485 -7.13 26.15 11.16
N ARG A 486 -7.60 25.46 10.11
CA ARG A 486 -6.93 25.41 8.79
C ARG A 486 -6.94 26.76 8.07
N THR A 487 -8.02 27.55 8.20
CA THR A 487 -8.25 28.78 7.41
C THR A 487 -8.30 30.09 8.21
N GLY A 488 -8.25 30.01 9.54
CA GLY A 488 -8.31 31.16 10.44
C GLY A 488 -6.96 31.81 10.73
N THR A 489 -6.95 32.66 11.74
CA THR A 489 -5.76 33.36 12.24
C THR A 489 -5.70 33.27 13.76
N LYS A 490 -4.61 33.72 14.39
CA LYS A 490 -4.48 33.76 15.85
C LYS A 490 -5.60 34.55 16.57
N GLN A 491 -6.36 35.39 15.86
CA GLN A 491 -7.58 36.05 16.36
C GLN A 491 -8.69 35.06 16.75
N GLN A 492 -8.75 33.89 16.09
CA GLN A 492 -9.76 32.86 16.30
C GLN A 492 -9.44 31.92 17.49
N LYS A 493 -8.23 31.99 18.08
CA LYS A 493 -7.72 31.03 19.08
C LYS A 493 -8.70 30.77 20.23
N ASN A 494 -9.18 31.85 20.87
CA ASN A 494 -10.05 31.74 22.05
C ASN A 494 -11.44 31.20 21.70
N LEU A 495 -12.01 31.64 20.57
CA LEU A 495 -13.28 31.09 20.06
C LEU A 495 -13.15 29.58 19.80
N ALA A 496 -12.05 29.14 19.21
CA ALA A 496 -11.82 27.74 18.90
C ALA A 496 -11.77 26.88 20.18
N TYR A 497 -10.96 27.26 21.18
CA TYR A 497 -10.91 26.54 22.47
C TYR A 497 -12.25 26.58 23.22
N GLU A 498 -12.95 27.71 23.24
CA GLU A 498 -14.29 27.85 23.85
C GLU A 498 -15.28 26.85 23.26
N GLN A 499 -15.33 26.70 21.93
CA GLN A 499 -16.31 25.81 21.29
C GLN A 499 -15.98 24.32 21.45
N LEU A 500 -14.70 23.93 21.55
CA LEU A 500 -14.29 22.53 21.81
C LEU A 500 -14.48 22.13 23.28
N LEU A 501 -14.28 23.06 24.23
CA LEU A 501 -14.52 22.82 25.66
C LEU A 501 -16.01 22.64 26.00
N ARG A 502 -16.92 23.03 25.10
CA ARG A 502 -18.37 22.77 25.21
C ARG A 502 -18.79 21.33 24.86
N SER A 503 -17.88 20.48 24.39
CA SER A 503 -18.22 19.13 23.91
C SER A 503 -18.16 18.05 24.98
N ASN A 504 -19.11 17.11 24.98
CA ASN A 504 -19.16 15.99 25.92
C ASN A 504 -18.44 14.75 25.35
N TRP A 505 -17.28 14.44 25.93
CA TRP A 505 -16.45 13.28 25.53
C TRP A 505 -17.18 11.93 25.59
N SER A 506 -18.09 11.75 26.55
CA SER A 506 -18.79 10.47 26.75
C SER A 506 -19.86 10.20 25.68
N GLU A 507 -20.46 11.24 25.11
CA GLU A 507 -21.43 11.16 24.01
C GLU A 507 -20.78 11.04 22.63
N LEU A 508 -19.49 11.37 22.50
CA LEU A 508 -18.75 11.22 21.24
C LEU A 508 -18.41 9.74 20.95
N SER A 509 -18.66 9.32 19.71
CA SER A 509 -18.09 8.09 19.14
C SER A 509 -16.58 8.22 18.91
N ALA A 510 -15.89 7.11 18.62
CA ALA A 510 -14.45 7.11 18.35
C ALA A 510 -14.02 8.15 17.30
N GLN A 511 -14.71 8.22 16.15
CA GLN A 511 -14.48 9.27 15.13
C GLN A 511 -14.72 10.68 15.67
N GLY A 512 -15.71 10.87 16.54
CA GLY A 512 -15.98 12.15 17.19
C GLY A 512 -14.88 12.57 18.18
N ARG A 513 -14.32 11.62 18.94
CA ARG A 513 -13.20 11.84 19.87
C ARG A 513 -11.91 12.17 19.09
N ILE A 514 -11.62 11.41 18.04
CA ILE A 514 -10.53 11.70 17.08
C ILE A 514 -10.69 13.11 16.48
N ALA A 515 -11.89 13.49 16.04
CA ALA A 515 -12.15 14.83 15.51
C ALA A 515 -11.96 15.94 16.55
N LEU A 516 -12.36 15.73 17.82
CA LEU A 516 -12.15 16.68 18.92
C LEU A 516 -10.66 16.85 19.25
N LEU A 517 -9.91 15.74 19.37
CA LEU A 517 -8.47 15.75 19.62
C LEU A 517 -7.70 16.41 18.48
N ARG A 518 -8.04 16.07 17.22
CA ARG A 518 -7.44 16.67 16.03
C ARG A 518 -7.78 18.16 15.90
N ALA A 519 -8.98 18.58 16.30
CA ALA A 519 -9.34 20.00 16.37
C ALA A 519 -8.47 20.75 17.40
N TYR A 520 -8.30 20.21 18.61
CA TYR A 520 -7.40 20.80 19.61
C TYR A 520 -5.96 20.89 19.11
N ALA A 521 -5.47 19.85 18.42
CA ALA A 521 -4.12 19.82 17.86
C ALA A 521 -3.93 20.92 16.80
N LEU A 522 -4.83 21.02 15.83
CA LEU A 522 -4.76 22.04 14.78
C LEU A 522 -4.92 23.48 15.31
N VAL A 523 -5.76 23.69 16.33
CA VAL A 523 -5.87 24.99 17.01
C VAL A 523 -4.54 25.35 17.67
N ALA A 524 -3.91 24.42 18.39
CA ALA A 524 -2.62 24.63 19.04
C ALA A 524 -1.50 24.95 18.04
N ILE A 525 -1.44 24.21 16.92
CA ILE A 525 -0.43 24.37 15.86
C ILE A 525 -0.62 25.70 15.11
N ARG A 526 -1.83 25.96 14.59
CA ARG A 526 -2.08 27.05 13.62
C ARG A 526 -2.54 28.36 14.27
N LEU A 527 -3.44 28.27 15.26
CA LEU A 527 -4.00 29.46 15.93
C LEU A 527 -3.21 29.85 17.19
N GLY A 528 -2.48 28.89 17.78
CA GLY A 528 -1.57 29.05 18.90
C GLY A 528 -2.02 28.29 20.15
N SER A 529 -1.05 27.97 21.01
CA SER A 529 -1.21 27.16 22.22
C SER A 529 -2.32 27.65 23.18
N PRO A 530 -2.93 26.75 23.97
CA PRO A 530 -3.86 27.15 25.02
C PRO A 530 -3.11 27.99 26.09
N ASP A 531 -3.83 28.90 26.76
CA ASP A 531 -3.34 29.50 28.02
C ASP A 531 -3.50 28.53 29.19
N ASP A 532 -3.05 28.87 30.40
CA ASP A 532 -3.10 27.99 31.57
C ASP A 532 -4.54 27.58 31.93
N THR A 533 -5.52 28.48 31.76
CA THR A 533 -6.93 28.19 32.10
C THR A 533 -7.55 27.27 31.05
N GLN A 534 -7.29 27.54 29.76
CA GLN A 534 -7.64 26.64 28.67
C GLN A 534 -6.99 25.26 28.85
N THR A 535 -5.70 25.20 29.22
CA THR A 535 -4.93 23.97 29.43
C THR A 535 -5.54 23.10 30.53
N GLN A 536 -5.84 23.68 31.70
CA GLN A 536 -6.46 22.93 32.80
C GLN A 536 -7.89 22.48 32.44
N ALA A 537 -8.66 23.29 31.72
CA ALA A 537 -10.00 22.90 31.26
C ALA A 537 -9.97 21.71 30.28
N ILE A 538 -9.02 21.69 29.33
CA ILE A 538 -8.85 20.55 28.40
C ILE A 538 -8.37 19.31 29.17
N ARG A 539 -7.43 19.45 30.10
CA ARG A 539 -7.00 18.36 30.99
C ARG A 539 -8.16 17.78 31.80
N SER A 540 -9.09 18.62 32.28
CA SER A 540 -10.31 18.15 32.97
C SER A 540 -11.27 17.42 32.03
N GLN A 541 -11.45 17.88 30.79
CA GLN A 541 -12.29 17.21 29.78
C GLN A 541 -11.74 15.82 29.38
N LEU A 542 -10.42 15.68 29.34
CA LEU A 542 -9.71 14.43 29.01
C LEU A 542 -9.32 13.58 30.24
N ALA A 543 -9.72 14.00 31.44
CA ALA A 543 -9.33 13.34 32.68
C ALA A 543 -9.86 11.90 32.77
N GLY A 544 -8.97 10.96 33.11
CA GLY A 544 -9.32 9.54 33.28
C GLY A 544 -9.58 8.77 31.97
N GLN A 545 -9.56 9.41 30.80
CA GLN A 545 -10.02 8.79 29.54
C GLN A 545 -8.99 7.87 28.86
N PHE A 546 -7.71 7.90 29.25
CA PHE A 546 -6.66 7.08 28.63
C PHE A 546 -6.24 5.91 29.55
N PRO A 547 -6.12 4.68 29.03
CA PRO A 547 -6.55 4.24 27.69
C PRO A 547 -8.08 4.23 27.55
N THR A 548 -8.57 4.33 26.32
CA THR A 548 -9.98 4.14 25.94
C THR A 548 -10.27 2.71 25.48
N GLY A 549 -9.26 1.97 25.01
CA GLY A 549 -9.42 0.67 24.36
C GLY A 549 -9.75 0.75 22.87
N ASP A 550 -9.62 1.93 22.26
CA ASP A 550 -9.60 2.12 20.80
C ASP A 550 -8.23 2.68 20.41
N ASP A 551 -7.40 1.85 19.77
CA ASP A 551 -6.05 2.17 19.30
C ASP A 551 -5.94 3.54 18.61
N ASN A 552 -6.95 3.94 17.84
CA ASN A 552 -6.91 5.15 17.04
C ASN A 552 -7.27 6.39 17.86
N VAL A 553 -8.20 6.25 18.82
CA VAL A 553 -8.47 7.28 19.82
C VAL A 553 -7.26 7.43 20.75
N ASP A 554 -6.65 6.34 21.18
CA ASP A 554 -5.53 6.34 22.13
C ASP A 554 -4.20 6.85 21.53
N ARG A 555 -3.98 6.66 20.22
CA ARG A 555 -2.90 7.33 19.46
C ARG A 555 -3.08 8.85 19.39
N GLU A 556 -4.29 9.37 19.18
CA GLU A 556 -4.54 10.82 19.20
C GLU A 556 -4.56 11.39 20.63
N LEU A 557 -5.05 10.62 21.60
CA LEU A 557 -5.16 11.03 23.00
C LEU A 557 -3.80 11.08 23.70
N SER A 558 -2.93 10.08 23.49
CA SER A 558 -1.56 10.07 24.04
C SER A 558 -0.73 11.26 23.56
N GLN A 559 -0.81 11.63 22.28
CA GLN A 559 -0.22 12.87 21.75
C GLN A 559 -0.72 14.11 22.49
N MET A 560 -2.04 14.24 22.66
CA MET A 560 -2.65 15.39 23.32
C MET A 560 -2.27 15.47 24.81
N LEU A 561 -2.23 14.34 25.51
CA LEU A 561 -1.84 14.29 26.92
C LEU A 561 -0.37 14.66 27.13
N VAL A 562 0.54 14.22 26.25
CA VAL A 562 1.96 14.64 26.28
C VAL A 562 2.12 16.12 25.94
N TYR A 563 1.44 16.62 24.91
CA TYR A 563 1.45 18.05 24.55
C TYR A 563 0.95 18.94 25.70
N LEU A 564 -0.16 18.56 26.33
CA LEU A 564 -0.73 19.27 27.49
C LEU A 564 0.02 19.02 28.80
N LYS A 565 1.11 18.23 28.80
CA LYS A 565 1.87 17.85 30.01
C LYS A 565 0.95 17.31 31.13
N SER A 566 -0.01 16.46 30.78
CA SER A 566 -1.06 16.01 31.69
C SER A 566 -0.49 15.20 32.87
N PRO A 567 -0.85 15.51 34.13
CA PRO A 567 -0.34 14.76 35.30
C PRO A 567 -0.58 13.24 35.18
N GLY A 568 0.49 12.46 35.34
CA GLY A 568 0.45 11.00 35.23
C GLY A 568 0.37 10.42 33.81
N SER A 569 0.37 11.24 32.74
CA SER A 569 0.29 10.70 31.37
C SER A 569 1.51 9.86 30.98
N THR A 570 2.71 10.28 31.37
CA THR A 570 3.97 9.59 31.02
C THR A 570 4.00 8.18 31.59
N GLU A 571 3.65 8.01 32.88
CA GLU A 571 3.50 6.70 33.52
C GLU A 571 2.50 5.81 32.77
N LYS A 572 1.30 6.33 32.48
CA LYS A 572 0.28 5.58 31.73
C LYS A 572 0.77 5.15 30.36
N ILE A 573 1.36 6.05 29.58
CA ILE A 573 1.82 5.76 28.21
C ILE A 573 3.03 4.79 28.23
N VAL A 574 3.87 4.80 29.29
CA VAL A 574 4.93 3.80 29.49
C VAL A 574 4.37 2.41 29.87
N ASN A 575 3.26 2.35 30.60
CA ASN A 575 2.59 1.07 30.87
C ASN A 575 1.85 0.54 29.63
N GLU A 576 1.13 1.39 28.89
CA GLU A 576 0.52 1.03 27.59
C GLU A 576 1.59 0.62 26.55
N LEU A 577 2.79 1.21 26.59
CA LEU A 577 3.94 0.78 25.77
C LEU A 577 4.34 -0.68 26.05
N ALA A 578 4.16 -1.19 27.28
CA ALA A 578 4.46 -2.57 27.61
C ALA A 578 3.27 -3.52 27.34
N GLU A 579 2.03 -3.04 27.55
CA GLU A 579 0.82 -3.88 27.50
C GLU A 579 0.12 -3.92 26.13
N ALA A 580 0.33 -2.92 25.26
CA ALA A 580 -0.42 -2.83 24.01
C ALA A 580 -0.11 -3.99 23.04
N PRO A 581 -1.14 -4.59 22.39
CA PRO A 581 -0.97 -5.85 21.65
C PRO A 581 -0.30 -5.71 20.28
N SER A 582 -0.28 -4.53 19.64
CA SER A 582 0.35 -4.36 18.31
C SER A 582 1.70 -3.65 18.41
N GLN A 583 2.67 -4.08 17.60
CA GLN A 583 3.97 -3.41 17.54
C GLN A 583 3.81 -1.97 17.05
N GLU A 584 2.80 -1.69 16.23
CA GLU A 584 2.44 -0.34 15.82
C GLU A 584 2.01 0.53 17.02
N ASN A 585 1.17 0.06 17.94
CA ASN A 585 0.85 0.85 19.14
C ASN A 585 2.10 1.12 19.99
N GLN A 586 2.93 0.11 20.20
CA GLN A 586 4.14 0.27 21.02
C GLN A 586 5.15 1.22 20.36
N ILE A 587 5.44 1.08 19.05
CA ILE A 587 6.30 2.01 18.30
C ILE A 587 5.71 3.42 18.29
N PHE A 588 4.38 3.57 18.23
CA PHE A 588 3.73 4.87 18.31
C PHE A 588 3.89 5.50 19.69
N TYR A 589 3.59 4.79 20.77
CA TYR A 589 3.80 5.28 22.13
C TYR A 589 5.28 5.59 22.39
N ALA A 590 6.21 4.79 21.86
CA ALA A 590 7.63 5.07 21.96
C ALA A 590 8.06 6.34 21.21
N LEU A 591 7.49 6.58 20.03
CA LEU A 591 7.62 7.84 19.29
C LEU A 591 7.06 9.01 20.11
N ILE A 592 5.87 8.90 20.71
CA ILE A 592 5.26 10.00 21.47
C ILE A 592 6.05 10.31 22.75
N LEU A 593 6.49 9.29 23.50
CA LEU A 593 7.26 9.44 24.73
C LEU A 593 8.59 10.18 24.55
N ARG A 594 9.19 10.18 23.35
CA ARG A 594 10.41 10.97 23.06
C ARG A 594 10.26 12.48 23.30
N GLN A 595 9.01 12.98 23.35
CA GLN A 595 8.65 14.39 23.59
C GLN A 595 8.02 14.64 24.98
N ALA A 596 7.90 13.60 25.83
CA ALA A 596 7.39 13.78 27.19
C ALA A 596 8.46 14.41 28.08
N SER A 597 8.21 15.61 28.62
CA SER A 597 9.16 16.32 29.49
C SER A 597 8.84 16.27 30.98
N GLU A 598 7.72 15.65 31.38
CA GLU A 598 7.22 15.62 32.75
C GLU A 598 6.96 14.18 33.21
N GLY A 599 6.93 13.97 34.53
CA GLY A 599 6.46 12.71 35.12
C GLY A 599 7.40 11.50 34.93
N TRP A 600 8.59 11.68 34.36
CA TRP A 600 9.62 10.64 34.32
C TRP A 600 10.25 10.38 35.70
N ASN A 601 10.67 9.14 35.91
CA ASN A 601 11.51 8.70 37.01
C ASN A 601 12.39 7.53 36.52
N GLU A 602 13.31 7.03 37.37
CA GLU A 602 14.22 5.95 36.99
C GLU A 602 13.50 4.67 36.56
N GLU A 603 12.42 4.26 37.26
CA GLU A 603 11.65 3.04 36.91
C GLU A 603 10.99 3.16 35.53
N LEU A 604 10.39 4.32 35.23
CA LEU A 604 9.75 4.57 33.93
C LEU A 604 10.78 4.63 32.80
N TYR A 605 11.94 5.24 33.02
CA TYR A 605 13.03 5.19 32.05
C TYR A 605 13.56 3.76 31.86
N ARG A 606 13.68 2.95 32.92
CA ARG A 606 14.09 1.53 32.83
C ARG A 606 13.10 0.70 32.02
N LYS A 607 11.79 0.87 32.23
CA LYS A 607 10.73 0.26 31.40
C LYS A 607 10.88 0.69 29.93
N TYR A 608 10.95 2.01 29.69
CA TYR A 608 11.05 2.59 28.36
C TYR A 608 12.30 2.16 27.58
N PHE A 609 13.47 2.12 28.22
CA PHE A 609 14.71 1.72 27.54
C PHE A 609 14.91 0.20 27.44
N THR A 610 14.30 -0.60 28.32
CA THR A 610 14.22 -2.07 28.17
C THR A 610 13.46 -2.46 26.91
N TRP A 611 12.34 -1.77 26.61
CA TRP A 611 11.53 -2.03 25.41
C TRP A 611 12.34 -1.93 24.10
N PHE A 612 13.35 -1.05 24.05
CA PHE A 612 14.28 -0.95 22.91
C PHE A 612 15.23 -2.15 22.75
N HIS A 613 15.16 -3.16 23.63
CA HIS A 613 15.78 -4.47 23.45
C HIS A 613 14.76 -5.48 22.92
N ASP A 614 13.57 -5.53 23.50
CA ASP A 614 12.49 -6.45 23.09
C ASP A 614 12.15 -6.28 21.60
N VAL A 615 12.03 -5.03 21.14
CA VAL A 615 11.73 -4.68 19.75
C VAL A 615 12.90 -4.94 18.78
N GLN A 616 14.11 -5.28 19.25
CA GLN A 616 15.22 -5.72 18.36
C GLN A 616 14.95 -7.10 17.77
N SER A 617 14.05 -7.89 18.38
CA SER A 617 13.55 -9.14 17.82
C SER A 617 12.55 -8.94 16.66
N ALA A 618 11.87 -7.78 16.62
CA ALA A 618 10.87 -7.46 15.62
C ALA A 618 11.51 -7.21 14.23
N ARG A 619 10.74 -7.44 13.17
CA ARG A 619 11.13 -7.17 11.79
C ARG A 619 10.13 -6.23 11.11
N GLY A 620 10.60 -5.61 10.03
CA GLY A 620 9.86 -4.60 9.27
C GLY A 620 10.55 -4.33 7.93
N GLY A 621 10.08 -3.32 7.21
CA GLY A 621 10.72 -2.83 5.99
C GLY A 621 12.12 -2.25 6.24
N MET A 622 12.86 -1.92 5.17
CA MET A 622 14.28 -1.53 5.25
C MET A 622 14.58 -0.29 6.13
N SER A 623 13.60 0.57 6.41
CA SER A 623 13.75 1.74 7.28
C SER A 623 13.35 1.46 8.74
N PHE A 624 12.63 0.37 9.02
CA PHE A 624 12.08 0.00 10.34
C PHE A 624 13.10 0.15 11.48
N GLY A 625 14.21 -0.58 11.43
CA GLY A 625 15.24 -0.56 12.49
C GLY A 625 15.91 0.81 12.63
N GLY A 626 16.00 1.58 11.54
CA GLY A 626 16.47 2.96 11.56
C GLY A 626 15.53 3.90 12.30
N PHE A 627 14.21 3.74 12.15
CA PHE A 627 13.25 4.51 12.95
C PHE A 627 13.36 4.17 14.44
N ILE A 628 13.47 2.89 14.81
CA ILE A 628 13.67 2.48 16.21
C ILE A 628 14.93 3.11 16.81
N ALA A 629 16.06 3.05 16.10
CA ALA A 629 17.31 3.67 16.51
C ALA A 629 17.20 5.20 16.64
N ASN A 630 16.52 5.86 15.69
CA ASN A 630 16.30 7.30 15.71
C ASN A 630 15.40 7.73 16.87
N ILE A 631 14.35 6.98 17.20
CA ILE A 631 13.49 7.25 18.37
C ILE A 631 14.30 7.08 19.68
N LYS A 632 15.09 6.00 19.82
CA LYS A 632 15.97 5.80 21.00
C LYS A 632 16.94 6.97 21.18
N LYS A 633 17.57 7.43 20.08
CA LYS A 633 18.49 8.57 20.07
C LYS A 633 17.79 9.87 20.48
N ALA A 634 16.66 10.20 19.84
CA ALA A 634 15.92 11.44 20.13
C ALA A 634 15.33 11.47 21.55
N ALA A 635 15.02 10.31 22.14
CA ALA A 635 14.63 10.25 23.55
C ALA A 635 15.83 10.44 24.49
N LEU A 636 16.99 9.81 24.19
CA LEU A 636 18.23 9.97 24.98
C LEU A 636 18.73 11.42 25.01
N GLU A 637 18.54 12.18 23.93
CA GLU A 637 18.85 13.62 23.87
C GLU A 637 18.08 14.46 24.92
N ASN A 638 16.98 13.93 25.46
CA ASN A 638 16.19 14.55 26.53
C ASN A 638 16.47 13.99 27.95
N VAL A 639 17.38 13.01 28.09
CA VAL A 639 17.73 12.40 29.39
C VAL A 639 19.01 13.03 29.95
N SER A 640 18.97 13.54 31.19
CA SER A 640 20.15 14.12 31.87
C SER A 640 21.31 13.12 31.99
N SER A 641 22.56 13.60 31.93
CA SER A 641 23.75 12.75 31.95
C SER A 641 23.88 11.86 33.19
N GLU A 642 23.39 12.32 34.34
CA GLU A 642 23.33 11.60 35.60
C GLU A 642 22.38 10.38 35.50
N MET A 643 21.19 10.60 34.95
CA MET A 643 20.20 9.56 34.69
C MET A 643 20.70 8.58 33.60
N GLN A 644 21.40 9.05 32.56
CA GLN A 644 22.05 8.14 31.59
C GLN A 644 23.12 7.25 32.25
N GLN A 645 23.84 7.73 33.26
CA GLN A 645 24.78 6.91 34.05
C GLN A 645 24.05 5.89 34.94
N GLN A 646 22.95 6.28 35.59
CA GLN A 646 22.11 5.35 36.37
C GLN A 646 21.50 4.24 35.49
N LEU A 647 21.12 4.58 34.25
CA LEU A 647 20.54 3.67 33.27
C LEU A 647 21.58 2.88 32.46
N ALA A 648 22.89 3.03 32.72
CA ALA A 648 23.95 2.52 31.82
C ALA A 648 23.85 1.01 31.52
N GLU A 649 23.35 0.20 32.47
CA GLU A 649 23.10 -1.23 32.30
C GLU A 649 21.92 -1.56 31.35
N VAL A 650 20.93 -0.68 31.24
CA VAL A 650 19.78 -0.76 30.32
C VAL A 650 20.06 -0.02 28.99
N LEU A 651 21.03 0.89 28.98
CA LEU A 651 21.44 1.58 27.75
C LEU A 651 22.47 0.78 26.94
N ALA A 652 23.25 -0.07 27.59
CA ALA A 652 24.12 -1.06 26.96
C ALA A 652 23.35 -1.96 25.99
N ALA A 653 24.01 -2.43 24.92
CA ALA A 653 23.41 -3.43 24.04
C ALA A 653 23.22 -4.76 24.82
N PRO A 654 22.17 -5.55 24.51
CA PRO A 654 22.10 -6.92 24.98
C PRO A 654 23.38 -7.65 24.55
N LYS A 655 23.94 -8.48 25.43
CA LYS A 655 24.90 -9.49 24.96
C LYS A 655 24.12 -10.46 24.09
N ASP A 656 24.59 -10.74 22.89
CA ASP A 656 24.00 -11.77 22.03
C ASP A 656 23.87 -13.07 22.83
N ALA A 657 22.63 -13.51 23.05
CA ALA A 657 22.39 -14.82 23.62
C ALA A 657 22.79 -15.84 22.55
N ASP A 658 23.92 -16.52 22.77
CA ASP A 658 24.49 -17.54 21.88
C ASP A 658 23.50 -18.71 21.75
N THR A 659 22.55 -18.52 20.84
CA THR A 659 21.35 -19.33 20.68
C THR A 659 21.60 -20.42 19.65
N GLN A 660 22.62 -21.23 19.96
CA GLN A 660 22.68 -22.61 19.50
C GLN A 660 21.43 -23.32 20.04
N GLN A 661 20.35 -23.29 19.27
CA GLN A 661 19.15 -24.08 19.56
C GLN A 661 19.56 -25.56 19.55
N GLU A 662 19.59 -26.18 20.73
CA GLU A 662 19.76 -27.64 20.83
C GLU A 662 18.71 -28.31 19.95
N GLN A 663 19.15 -29.20 19.06
CA GLN A 663 18.25 -29.89 18.14
C GLN A 663 17.33 -30.82 18.92
N ARG A 664 16.09 -30.37 19.15
CA ARG A 664 15.07 -31.13 19.85
C ARG A 664 14.85 -32.48 19.13
N PRO A 665 14.75 -33.60 19.88
CA PRO A 665 14.52 -34.91 19.27
C PRO A 665 13.16 -34.93 18.56
N PHE A 666 13.09 -35.68 17.46
CA PHE A 666 11.83 -35.99 16.80
C PHE A 666 10.92 -36.76 17.75
N VAL A 667 9.67 -36.32 17.87
CA VAL A 667 8.63 -36.95 18.68
C VAL A 667 7.73 -37.79 17.78
N LYS A 668 7.01 -37.14 16.85
CA LYS A 668 6.02 -37.79 15.97
C LYS A 668 5.59 -36.81 14.87
N LYS A 669 5.25 -37.31 13.68
CA LYS A 669 4.41 -36.56 12.74
C LYS A 669 2.97 -36.57 13.22
N TRP A 670 2.45 -35.40 13.56
CA TRP A 670 1.09 -35.24 14.06
C TRP A 670 0.08 -35.03 12.92
N SER A 671 -1.15 -35.50 13.12
CA SER A 671 -2.30 -35.15 12.29
C SER A 671 -3.25 -34.20 13.03
N VAL A 672 -4.09 -33.49 12.27
CA VAL A 672 -5.04 -32.51 12.83
C VAL A 672 -6.01 -33.15 13.80
N ASP A 673 -6.58 -34.31 13.46
CA ASP A 673 -7.63 -34.95 14.26
C ASP A 673 -7.08 -35.61 15.55
N GLU A 674 -5.81 -36.04 15.56
CA GLU A 674 -5.15 -36.56 16.78
C GLU A 674 -4.89 -35.46 17.82
N LEU A 675 -4.62 -34.23 17.38
CA LEU A 675 -4.40 -33.09 18.28
C LEU A 675 -5.70 -32.35 18.63
N LEU A 676 -6.77 -32.54 17.85
CA LEU A 676 -7.99 -31.76 17.97
C LEU A 676 -8.65 -31.88 19.35
N GLU A 677 -8.57 -33.06 19.99
CA GLU A 677 -9.13 -33.30 21.32
C GLU A 677 -8.39 -32.49 22.39
N SER A 678 -7.06 -32.58 22.45
CA SER A 678 -6.24 -31.92 23.48
C SER A 678 -6.07 -30.40 23.29
N VAL A 679 -6.16 -29.86 22.07
CA VAL A 679 -6.22 -28.40 21.86
C VAL A 679 -7.61 -27.79 22.13
N SER A 680 -8.64 -28.64 22.26
CA SER A 680 -10.04 -28.23 22.45
C SER A 680 -10.59 -28.54 23.85
N ASP A 681 -9.88 -29.31 24.68
CA ASP A 681 -10.29 -29.59 26.06
C ASP A 681 -10.42 -28.30 26.88
N VAL A 682 -11.65 -28.04 27.35
CA VAL A 682 -12.02 -26.88 28.17
C VAL A 682 -11.68 -27.05 29.65
N ASN A 683 -11.28 -28.26 30.07
CA ASN A 683 -10.86 -28.58 31.44
C ASN A 683 -9.34 -28.41 31.62
N ARG A 684 -8.57 -28.53 30.53
CA ARG A 684 -7.14 -28.24 30.46
C ARG A 684 -6.87 -26.80 30.87
N THR A 685 -6.00 -26.59 31.87
CA THR A 685 -5.41 -25.28 32.16
C THR A 685 -4.11 -25.16 31.35
N PRO A 686 -4.02 -24.31 30.32
CA PRO A 686 -2.82 -24.18 29.49
C PRO A 686 -1.70 -23.41 30.21
N ASP A 687 -0.49 -23.53 29.69
CA ASP A 687 0.72 -22.89 30.21
C ASP A 687 1.23 -21.83 29.23
N PHE A 688 1.21 -20.58 29.67
CA PHE A 688 1.64 -19.43 28.88
C PHE A 688 3.12 -19.51 28.48
N GLN A 689 4.00 -19.82 29.43
CA GLN A 689 5.45 -19.80 29.21
C GLN A 689 5.88 -20.94 28.30
N ARG A 690 5.27 -22.13 28.45
CA ARG A 690 5.48 -23.24 27.53
C ARG A 690 4.94 -22.91 26.14
N GLY A 691 3.75 -22.34 26.01
CA GLY A 691 3.19 -21.93 24.71
C GLY A 691 4.05 -20.90 23.97
N GLN A 692 4.54 -19.87 24.67
CA GLN A 692 5.48 -18.88 24.14
C GLN A 692 6.81 -19.51 23.73
N SER A 693 7.36 -20.39 24.57
CA SER A 693 8.62 -21.11 24.30
C SER A 693 8.49 -22.04 23.09
N VAL A 694 7.35 -22.70 22.88
CA VAL A 694 7.07 -23.51 21.70
C VAL A 694 6.94 -22.62 20.45
N PHE A 695 6.24 -21.47 20.51
CA PHE A 695 6.15 -20.52 19.39
C PHE A 695 7.53 -19.99 18.96
N ALA A 696 8.44 -19.77 19.91
CA ALA A 696 9.83 -19.40 19.62
C ALA A 696 10.67 -20.59 19.10
N SER A 697 10.52 -21.78 19.69
CA SER A 697 11.29 -22.98 19.34
C SER A 697 10.90 -23.53 17.97
N ALA A 698 9.62 -23.48 17.62
CA ALA A 698 9.09 -23.75 16.27
C ALA A 698 9.33 -22.59 15.28
N GLN A 699 10.14 -21.60 15.68
CA GLN A 699 10.59 -20.47 14.86
C GLN A 699 9.46 -19.59 14.27
N CYS A 700 8.23 -19.67 14.78
CA CYS A 700 7.08 -18.94 14.25
C CYS A 700 7.32 -17.42 14.24
N TYR A 701 8.04 -16.90 15.25
CA TYR A 701 8.49 -15.50 15.32
C TYR A 701 9.33 -15.04 14.12
N LYS A 702 9.98 -15.92 13.36
CA LYS A 702 10.81 -15.50 12.21
C LYS A 702 9.95 -14.93 11.08
N CYS A 703 8.78 -15.53 10.83
CA CYS A 703 7.89 -15.14 9.74
C CYS A 703 6.69 -14.33 10.24
N HIS A 704 6.11 -14.72 11.38
CA HIS A 704 4.89 -14.14 11.94
C HIS A 704 5.15 -13.25 13.14
N ARG A 705 4.26 -12.29 13.35
CA ARG A 705 4.20 -11.49 14.58
C ARG A 705 3.29 -12.17 15.61
N MET A 706 3.70 -12.10 16.87
CA MET A 706 2.81 -12.28 18.03
C MET A 706 3.10 -11.18 19.04
N GLY A 707 2.09 -10.37 19.35
CA GLY A 707 2.29 -9.16 20.14
C GLY A 707 3.20 -8.18 19.38
N ILE A 708 4.39 -7.95 19.94
CA ILE A 708 5.41 -7.06 19.37
C ILE A 708 6.70 -7.76 18.95
N GLN A 709 6.73 -9.09 19.08
CA GLN A 709 7.87 -9.91 18.72
C GLN A 709 7.62 -10.58 17.36
N GLY A 710 8.66 -10.61 16.52
CA GLY A 710 8.70 -11.42 15.31
C GLY A 710 8.50 -10.71 13.96
N GLY A 711 8.00 -11.46 12.99
CA GLY A 711 8.09 -11.18 11.55
C GLY A 711 6.87 -10.51 10.92
N ILE A 712 7.10 -9.94 9.73
CA ILE A 712 6.07 -9.33 8.86
C ILE A 712 5.89 -10.10 7.53
N LEU A 713 6.45 -11.30 7.43
CA LEU A 713 6.55 -12.07 6.18
C LEU A 713 5.42 -13.07 6.00
N GLY A 714 4.85 -13.52 7.13
CA GLY A 714 3.52 -14.14 7.22
C GLY A 714 2.54 -13.20 7.93
N PRO A 715 1.24 -13.54 7.96
CA PRO A 715 0.21 -12.73 8.61
C PRO A 715 0.45 -12.59 10.13
N ASP A 716 0.03 -11.44 10.68
CA ASP A 716 0.03 -11.16 12.12
C ASP A 716 -0.95 -12.10 12.85
N LEU A 717 -0.42 -12.87 13.81
CA LEU A 717 -1.15 -13.90 14.55
C LEU A 717 -1.70 -13.39 15.90
N THR A 718 -1.42 -12.15 16.29
CA THR A 718 -1.91 -11.57 17.55
C THR A 718 -3.44 -11.60 17.64
N GLY A 719 -4.13 -11.30 16.53
CA GLY A 719 -5.58 -11.42 16.43
C GLY A 719 -6.09 -12.81 15.99
N ALA A 720 -5.27 -13.87 15.99
CA ALA A 720 -5.66 -15.16 15.40
C ALA A 720 -6.81 -15.86 16.15
N GLY A 721 -6.80 -15.83 17.49
CA GLY A 721 -7.82 -16.47 18.33
C GLY A 721 -9.26 -15.97 18.14
N GLY A 722 -9.45 -14.77 17.58
CA GLY A 722 -10.77 -14.23 17.22
C GLY A 722 -11.19 -14.49 15.77
N ARG A 723 -10.30 -15.08 14.95
CA ARG A 723 -10.50 -15.31 13.50
C ARG A 723 -10.55 -16.78 13.10
N PHE A 724 -9.90 -17.67 13.86
CA PHE A 724 -9.69 -19.07 13.52
C PHE A 724 -10.03 -20.01 14.68
N SER A 725 -10.65 -21.16 14.39
CA SER A 725 -10.86 -22.22 15.38
C SER A 725 -9.56 -22.98 15.68
N PRO A 726 -9.50 -23.78 16.75
CA PRO A 726 -8.34 -24.65 17.01
C PRO A 726 -8.04 -25.61 15.84
N LYS A 727 -9.08 -26.06 15.11
CA LYS A 727 -8.91 -26.93 13.94
C LYS A 727 -8.25 -26.18 12.79
N ASP A 728 -8.71 -24.96 12.49
CA ASP A 728 -8.16 -24.16 11.37
C ASP A 728 -6.68 -23.81 11.61
N LEU A 729 -6.33 -23.47 12.86
CA LEU A 729 -4.94 -23.23 13.28
C LEU A 729 -4.07 -24.48 13.11
N LEU A 730 -4.55 -25.66 13.57
CA LEU A 730 -3.83 -26.92 13.38
C LEU A 730 -3.68 -27.28 11.89
N THR A 731 -4.74 -27.13 11.08
CA THR A 731 -4.69 -27.38 9.63
C THR A 731 -3.67 -26.47 8.95
N ALA A 732 -3.66 -25.18 9.26
CA ALA A 732 -2.68 -24.24 8.68
C ALA A 732 -1.23 -24.57 9.04
N ILE A 733 -0.97 -25.07 10.25
CA ILE A 733 0.39 -25.39 10.73
C ILE A 733 0.88 -26.77 10.24
N ILE A 734 0.00 -27.76 10.17
CA ILE A 734 0.34 -29.15 9.79
C ILE A 734 0.29 -29.32 8.25
N HIS A 735 -0.54 -28.55 7.56
CA HIS A 735 -0.73 -28.60 6.11
C HIS A 735 -0.58 -27.19 5.46
N PRO A 736 0.57 -26.50 5.61
CA PRO A 736 0.75 -25.14 5.07
C PRO A 736 0.66 -25.06 3.54
N ASP A 737 0.83 -26.18 2.84
CA ASP A 737 0.68 -26.31 1.39
C ASP A 737 -0.79 -26.40 0.93
N GLN A 738 -1.73 -26.69 1.84
CA GLN A 738 -3.14 -26.97 1.49
C GLN A 738 -3.90 -25.72 1.02
N THR A 739 -3.53 -24.53 1.50
CA THR A 739 -4.14 -23.25 1.09
C THR A 739 -3.11 -22.13 1.25
N ILE A 740 -2.28 -21.96 0.21
CA ILE A 740 -1.36 -20.83 0.10
C ILE A 740 -2.15 -19.63 -0.41
N SER A 741 -2.22 -18.56 0.37
CA SER A 741 -2.83 -17.29 -0.06
C SER A 741 -1.91 -16.56 -1.05
N ASP A 742 -2.48 -16.03 -2.13
CA ASP A 742 -1.81 -15.23 -3.17
C ASP A 742 -0.86 -14.18 -2.60
N GLN A 743 -1.28 -13.48 -1.53
CA GLN A 743 -0.50 -12.45 -0.84
C GLN A 743 0.84 -12.96 -0.27
N TYR A 744 1.00 -14.28 -0.09
CA TYR A 744 2.18 -14.96 0.46
C TYR A 744 2.80 -15.99 -0.50
N GLY A 745 2.24 -16.15 -1.71
CA GLY A 745 2.68 -17.12 -2.71
C GLY A 745 4.12 -16.91 -3.19
N ALA A 746 4.77 -18.01 -3.58
CA ALA A 746 6.13 -18.06 -4.09
C ALA A 746 6.19 -18.60 -5.52
N THR A 747 7.23 -18.21 -6.26
CA THR A 747 7.57 -18.76 -7.58
C THR A 747 8.61 -19.88 -7.43
N GLN A 748 8.48 -20.91 -8.25
CA GLN A 748 9.54 -21.88 -8.50
C GLN A 748 10.17 -21.60 -9.86
N PHE A 749 11.50 -21.49 -9.88
CA PHE A 749 12.36 -21.33 -11.05
C PHE A 749 13.16 -22.62 -11.23
N LEU A 750 13.21 -23.16 -12.44
CA LEU A 750 14.12 -24.23 -12.87
C LEU A 750 15.15 -23.62 -13.82
N THR A 751 16.42 -23.86 -13.55
CA THR A 751 17.56 -23.32 -14.33
C THR A 751 18.16 -24.35 -15.28
N ALA A 752 18.90 -23.87 -16.30
CA ALA A 752 19.42 -24.70 -17.41
C ALA A 752 20.58 -25.64 -17.03
N ASP A 753 21.14 -25.49 -15.83
CA ASP A 753 22.03 -26.46 -15.18
C ASP A 753 21.27 -27.44 -14.25
N GLY A 754 19.96 -27.25 -14.08
CA GLY A 754 19.06 -28.10 -13.32
C GLY A 754 18.80 -27.64 -11.87
N GLU A 755 19.33 -26.50 -11.42
CA GLU A 755 18.98 -26.00 -10.08
C GLU A 755 17.52 -25.54 -10.00
N VAL A 756 16.92 -25.72 -8.81
CA VAL A 756 15.53 -25.35 -8.53
C VAL A 756 15.50 -24.32 -7.40
N VAL A 757 15.28 -23.05 -7.77
CA VAL A 757 15.15 -21.94 -6.83
C VAL A 757 13.67 -21.73 -6.51
N VAL A 758 13.31 -21.59 -5.24
CA VAL A 758 11.95 -21.28 -4.80
C VAL A 758 11.97 -20.03 -3.92
N GLY A 759 11.11 -19.05 -4.22
CA GLY A 759 11.05 -17.80 -3.47
C GLY A 759 10.13 -16.75 -4.09
N ARG A 760 10.02 -15.59 -3.45
CA ARG A 760 9.21 -14.46 -3.96
C ARG A 760 10.08 -13.50 -4.75
N VAL A 761 9.67 -13.04 -5.92
CA VAL A 761 10.34 -11.90 -6.58
C VAL A 761 10.09 -10.65 -5.73
N VAL A 762 11.15 -9.87 -5.49
CA VAL A 762 11.10 -8.62 -4.71
C VAL A 762 11.51 -7.42 -5.56
N ASN A 763 12.36 -7.62 -6.57
CA ASN A 763 12.72 -6.60 -7.55
C ASN A 763 13.23 -7.25 -8.86
N MET A 764 13.17 -6.51 -9.96
CA MET A 764 13.70 -6.90 -11.27
C MET A 764 14.46 -5.74 -11.91
N ASN A 765 15.54 -6.03 -12.64
CA ASN A 765 16.26 -5.02 -13.43
C ASN A 765 17.00 -5.71 -14.59
N GLY A 766 16.61 -5.41 -15.83
CA GLY A 766 17.10 -6.11 -17.01
C GLY A 766 16.96 -7.64 -16.90
N ASN A 767 18.10 -8.33 -16.88
CA ASN A 767 18.20 -9.78 -16.77
C ASN A 767 18.21 -10.30 -15.30
N SER A 768 18.29 -9.42 -14.29
CA SER A 768 18.41 -9.79 -12.88
C SER A 768 17.05 -9.86 -12.18
N LEU A 769 16.71 -11.01 -11.59
CA LEU A 769 15.61 -11.18 -10.65
C LEU A 769 16.19 -11.25 -9.23
N ARG A 770 15.72 -10.40 -8.31
CA ARG A 770 16.06 -10.48 -6.88
C ARG A 770 14.96 -11.25 -6.14
N VAL A 771 15.27 -12.49 -5.76
CA VAL A 771 14.33 -13.47 -5.23
C VAL A 771 14.58 -13.69 -3.73
N MET A 772 13.57 -13.45 -2.90
CA MET A 772 13.56 -13.83 -1.49
C MET A 772 13.27 -15.33 -1.37
N THR A 773 14.34 -16.12 -1.24
CA THR A 773 14.30 -17.59 -1.13
C THR A 773 14.15 -18.07 0.32
N ASN A 774 14.64 -17.28 1.28
CA ASN A 774 14.62 -17.59 2.71
C ASN A 774 13.81 -16.55 3.49
N MET A 775 12.66 -16.92 4.06
CA MET A 775 11.92 -16.01 4.95
C MET A 775 12.63 -15.78 6.31
N LEU A 776 13.58 -16.63 6.71
CA LEU A 776 14.34 -16.42 7.96
C LEU A 776 15.41 -15.32 7.82
N ASP A 777 15.78 -14.96 6.58
CA ASP A 777 16.58 -13.79 6.23
C ASP A 777 16.03 -13.14 4.93
N PRO A 778 15.04 -12.24 5.02
CA PRO A 778 14.47 -11.57 3.86
C PRO A 778 15.43 -10.55 3.21
N SER A 779 16.60 -10.29 3.80
CA SER A 779 17.62 -9.40 3.23
C SER A 779 18.58 -10.14 2.29
N ALA A 780 18.78 -11.45 2.51
CA ALA A 780 19.54 -12.34 1.65
C ALA A 780 18.77 -12.73 0.37
N LEU A 781 18.48 -11.72 -0.47
CA LEU A 781 17.85 -11.93 -1.78
C LEU A 781 18.82 -12.67 -2.71
N THR A 782 18.51 -13.92 -3.06
CA THR A 782 19.18 -14.67 -4.14
C THR A 782 19.01 -13.93 -5.46
N GLU A 783 20.06 -13.92 -6.28
CA GLU A 783 19.97 -13.42 -7.66
C GLU A 783 19.74 -14.59 -8.62
N VAL A 784 18.65 -14.53 -9.36
CA VAL A 784 18.33 -15.48 -10.43
C VAL A 784 18.35 -14.69 -11.74
N LYS A 785 19.18 -15.10 -12.70
CA LYS A 785 19.22 -14.44 -14.01
C LYS A 785 18.14 -15.02 -14.92
N ARG A 786 17.42 -14.18 -15.67
CA ARG A 786 16.38 -14.60 -16.61
C ARG A 786 16.91 -15.56 -17.66
N ASN A 787 18.04 -15.25 -18.30
CA ASN A 787 18.64 -16.07 -19.37
C ASN A 787 19.27 -17.41 -18.93
N GLU A 788 19.19 -17.76 -17.64
CA GLU A 788 19.64 -19.06 -17.10
C GLU A 788 18.46 -19.91 -16.61
N VAL A 789 17.20 -19.45 -16.77
CA VAL A 789 15.97 -20.13 -16.33
C VAL A 789 15.24 -20.79 -17.51
N GLU A 790 14.99 -22.10 -17.43
CA GLU A 790 14.19 -22.86 -18.42
C GLU A 790 12.68 -22.76 -18.17
N MET A 791 12.26 -22.73 -16.91
CA MET A 791 10.84 -22.81 -16.55
C MET A 791 10.54 -22.05 -15.26
N THR A 792 9.43 -21.34 -15.24
CA THR A 792 8.84 -20.73 -14.04
C THR A 792 7.40 -21.16 -13.85
N ARG A 793 6.99 -21.33 -12.59
CA ARG A 793 5.60 -21.66 -12.20
C ARG A 793 5.29 -21.22 -10.77
N PRO A 794 4.00 -21.02 -10.41
CA PRO A 794 3.60 -20.91 -9.00
C PRO A 794 4.05 -22.13 -8.20
N SER A 795 4.60 -21.89 -7.00
CA SER A 795 4.98 -22.96 -6.07
C SER A 795 3.73 -23.62 -5.49
N LYS A 796 3.72 -24.96 -5.48
CA LYS A 796 2.74 -25.76 -4.72
C LYS A 796 3.17 -26.00 -3.27
N THR A 797 4.34 -25.50 -2.89
CA THR A 797 4.92 -25.60 -1.55
C THR A 797 5.02 -24.22 -0.93
N SER A 798 4.54 -24.08 0.29
CA SER A 798 4.55 -22.85 1.07
C SER A 798 5.98 -22.47 1.50
N LEU A 799 6.20 -21.18 1.76
CA LEU A 799 7.42 -20.71 2.44
C LEU A 799 7.31 -20.84 3.98
N MET A 800 6.13 -21.21 4.50
CA MET A 800 5.97 -21.72 5.85
C MET A 800 6.40 -23.20 5.90
N PRO A 801 7.41 -23.58 6.71
CA PRO A 801 7.89 -24.97 6.74
C PRO A 801 6.82 -25.97 7.20
N SER A 802 6.84 -27.17 6.63
CA SER A 802 6.07 -28.33 7.14
C SER A 802 6.78 -29.00 8.32
N GLY A 803 6.04 -29.62 9.23
CA GLY A 803 6.63 -30.41 10.33
C GLY A 803 7.11 -29.59 11.54
N LEU A 804 6.70 -28.32 11.64
CA LEU A 804 7.04 -27.41 12.75
C LEU A 804 6.64 -27.94 14.15
N LEU A 805 5.73 -28.92 14.20
CA LEU A 805 5.26 -29.55 15.44
C LEU A 805 5.93 -30.91 15.73
N ASP A 806 6.75 -31.45 14.81
CA ASP A 806 7.23 -32.83 14.86
C ASP A 806 8.17 -33.12 16.05
N THR A 807 8.80 -32.08 16.61
CA THR A 807 9.71 -32.14 17.78
C THR A 807 9.05 -31.75 19.09
N PHE A 808 7.72 -31.67 19.14
CA PHE A 808 6.94 -31.26 20.31
C PHE A 808 5.94 -32.34 20.70
N ASN A 809 5.67 -32.42 22.01
CA ASN A 809 4.63 -33.32 22.52
C ASN A 809 3.24 -32.66 22.48
N GLU A 810 2.20 -33.48 22.59
CA GLU A 810 0.80 -33.06 22.53
C GLU A 810 0.46 -31.88 23.47
N SER A 811 0.98 -31.88 24.71
CA SER A 811 0.75 -30.76 25.63
C SER A 811 1.49 -29.49 25.23
N GLU A 812 2.73 -29.58 24.74
CA GLU A 812 3.44 -28.43 24.16
C GLU A 812 2.66 -27.80 22.99
N ILE A 813 2.05 -28.63 22.15
CA ILE A 813 1.25 -28.20 21.00
C ILE A 813 -0.09 -27.58 21.45
N ALA A 814 -0.75 -28.16 22.45
CA ALA A 814 -1.96 -27.56 23.03
C ALA A 814 -1.68 -26.24 23.76
N ASP A 815 -0.49 -26.06 24.33
CA ASP A 815 -0.05 -24.78 24.88
C ASP A 815 0.29 -23.75 23.78
N LEU A 816 0.88 -24.18 22.66
CA LEU A 816 1.05 -23.34 21.47
C LEU A 816 -0.30 -22.86 20.91
N VAL A 817 -1.28 -23.75 20.74
CA VAL A 817 -2.61 -23.36 20.24
C VAL A 817 -3.36 -22.48 21.24
N ALA A 818 -3.20 -22.70 22.55
CA ALA A 818 -3.69 -21.76 23.56
C ALA A 818 -3.01 -20.38 23.46
N TYR A 819 -1.71 -20.33 23.20
CA TYR A 819 -0.93 -19.09 23.03
C TYR A 819 -1.32 -18.30 21.77
N LEU A 820 -1.50 -19.00 20.64
CA LEU A 820 -2.09 -18.46 19.41
C LEU A 820 -3.50 -17.89 19.64
N ARG A 821 -4.32 -18.59 20.43
CA ARG A 821 -5.68 -18.16 20.77
C ARG A 821 -5.74 -17.02 21.78
N ALA A 822 -4.70 -16.85 22.60
CA ALA A 822 -4.56 -15.77 23.57
C ALA A 822 -3.96 -14.47 22.99
N GLY A 823 -3.58 -14.47 21.71
CA GLY A 823 -2.87 -13.33 21.10
C GLY A 823 -1.54 -13.02 21.79
N GLY A 824 -0.89 -14.03 22.37
CA GLY A 824 0.34 -13.87 23.14
C GLY A 824 0.18 -13.17 24.50
N SER A 825 -1.04 -12.94 24.99
CA SER A 825 -1.27 -12.27 26.29
C SER A 825 -1.41 -13.25 27.45
N ALA A 826 -0.51 -13.13 28.45
CA ALA A 826 -0.57 -13.90 29.70
C ALA A 826 -1.80 -13.59 30.56
N ALA A 827 -2.39 -12.40 30.39
CA ALA A 827 -3.59 -11.97 31.11
C ALA A 827 -4.88 -12.57 30.56
N HIS A 828 -4.84 -13.21 29.38
CA HIS A 828 -6.01 -13.70 28.66
C HIS A 828 -6.81 -14.73 29.49
N PRO A 829 -8.17 -14.72 29.44
CA PRO A 829 -8.99 -15.62 30.26
C PRO A 829 -8.71 -17.11 30.11
N ILE A 830 -8.14 -17.56 28.98
CA ILE A 830 -7.78 -18.97 28.75
C ILE A 830 -6.77 -19.54 29.77
N TYR A 831 -5.97 -18.67 30.42
CA TYR A 831 -5.01 -19.05 31.45
C TYR A 831 -5.56 -18.95 32.88
N ARG A 832 -6.81 -18.49 33.03
CA ARG A 832 -7.47 -18.36 34.34
C ARG A 832 -8.25 -19.66 34.60
N LYS A 833 -7.99 -20.32 35.73
CA LYS A 833 -8.75 -21.51 36.13
C LYS A 833 -10.25 -21.19 36.19
N THR A 834 -11.05 -21.95 35.46
CA THR A 834 -12.50 -22.03 35.61
C THR A 834 -12.82 -22.57 37.00
N VAL A 835 -13.07 -21.66 37.95
CA VAL A 835 -13.69 -22.02 39.23
C VAL A 835 -15.13 -22.43 38.90
N ALA A 836 -15.40 -23.74 38.91
CA ALA A 836 -16.75 -24.24 38.80
C ALA A 836 -17.60 -23.68 39.95
N GLY A 837 -18.71 -23.04 39.61
CA GLY A 837 -19.72 -22.64 40.59
C GLY A 837 -20.43 -23.89 41.12
N ASN A 838 -20.53 -23.98 42.45
CA ASN A 838 -21.41 -24.92 43.15
C ASN A 838 -22.87 -24.42 43.12
#